data_AF-A0A4R6IL51-F1
#
_entry.id   AF-A0A4R6IL51-F1
#
_cell.length_a   1.000
_cell.length_b   1.000
_cell.length_c   1.000
_cell.angle_alpha   90.00
_cell.angle_beta   90.00
_cell.angle_gamma   90.00
#
_symmetry.space_group_name_H-M   'P 1'
#
loop_
_entity.id
_entity.type
_entity.pdbx_description
1 polymer ?
#
loop_
_entity_poly.entity_id
_entity_poly.type
_entity_poly.pdbx_seq_one_letter_code
_entity_poly.pdbx_strand_id
1 'polypeptide(L)'
;MEEFLYFNRDLSWLSFNERVLSEAESADVPLLEKIKFLSIYSSNLDEFYRVRMPVLMAIENADDIDGLDSAYTQANKCIDLQQQHYGEILEGIILPGLEAQNIDWIYKEEIPASIEKQVTQLFIYKVEPVLQKVTIAANNREFFAENNKLYQGVVLQDPTGNERLEILTIPSDQVPRLYLMEDDIHKYIVFLDDIIKHNLKQVFPGDKVIGAYNIKVTRDAEMLIEDEVDEDIVTAMEKELLKRDFGAATRFLCEPNVPLRHLYTMMYALNLSQASVVIGGVYHNLRDLADFPFQDPAQEYPKWPAADPVPFPASASFFEQISNKDILINTPYDSYAPVLQFFEEAATDAQVTEVYCTLYRVASQSKVIQSLIKAAKNGKKVSVMLELKARFDEANNIRWSSKLKAAGVKIIYSSSAFKVHAKVALVKRKVEGTTSAYGLFSTGNLNETTARFYTDHIVLTASEPMLKELERLFGFLGKKKKKPALEDRIPFQHLLVAQFNLQSRFLELLDREIVNAGKGLPAHITIKLNNLEEKILINKLYEASNAGVIINLIVRSICCLVPGVPGQSENITVKRIVDRYLEHGRLFLFHNNGNEELFMGSADWMNRNIYSRIEVCFPVYDQQHKAELKEILKIQWEDTVKAVELNSDLKNIRLKNDNGIRSQEEIYKLLTAGSLAEKQ
;
A
#
# COMPACT_ATOMS: atom_id res chain seq x y z
N MET A 1 3.56 -3.99 -38.67
CA MET A 1 2.96 -3.17 -37.61
C MET A 1 4.13 -2.60 -36.84
N GLU A 2 4.23 -1.28 -36.75
CA GLU A 2 5.20 -0.67 -35.84
C GLU A 2 4.89 -1.14 -34.41
N GLU A 3 5.94 -1.48 -33.67
CA GLU A 3 5.83 -2.01 -32.31
C GLU A 3 5.58 -0.84 -31.34
N PHE A 4 4.49 -0.90 -30.56
CA PHE A 4 4.17 0.16 -29.60
C PHE A 4 5.24 0.29 -28.52
N LEU A 5 5.46 1.53 -28.07
CA LEU A 5 6.39 1.84 -26.97
C LEU A 5 5.71 1.67 -25.60
N TYR A 6 6.48 1.20 -24.62
CA TYR A 6 6.06 1.03 -23.23
C TYR A 6 7.17 1.45 -22.28
N PHE A 7 6.79 2.01 -21.13
CA PHE A 7 7.72 2.16 -20.02
C PHE A 7 7.98 0.82 -19.35
N ASN A 8 9.20 0.67 -18.81
CA ASN A 8 9.50 -0.42 -17.89
C ASN A 8 8.68 -0.24 -16.59
N ARG A 9 8.02 -1.31 -16.18
CA ARG A 9 7.16 -1.36 -14.99
C ARG A 9 7.86 -0.91 -13.71
N ASP A 10 9.08 -1.38 -13.49
CA ASP A 10 9.81 -1.14 -12.25
C ASP A 10 10.42 0.27 -12.21
N LEU A 11 10.88 0.79 -13.35
CA LEU A 11 11.28 2.19 -13.48
C LEU A 11 10.08 3.13 -13.27
N SER A 12 8.90 2.75 -13.78
CA SER A 12 7.65 3.50 -13.56
C SER A 12 7.24 3.54 -12.09
N TRP A 13 7.50 2.45 -11.35
CA TRP A 13 7.33 2.41 -9.91
C TRP A 13 8.33 3.32 -9.18
N LEU A 14 9.61 3.35 -9.60
CA LEU A 14 10.62 4.25 -9.02
C LEU A 14 10.29 5.72 -9.27
N SER A 15 9.77 6.06 -10.45
CA SER A 15 9.21 7.39 -10.76
C SER A 15 8.03 7.74 -9.84
N PHE A 16 7.21 6.77 -9.46
CA PHE A 16 6.16 6.99 -8.45
C PHE A 16 6.76 7.26 -7.06
N ASN A 17 7.77 6.50 -6.64
CA ASN A 17 8.38 6.72 -5.33
C ASN A 17 9.15 8.05 -5.27
N GLU A 18 9.76 8.49 -6.37
CA GLU A 18 10.29 9.85 -6.53
C GLU A 18 9.20 10.91 -6.29
N ARG A 19 8.00 10.69 -6.84
CA ARG A 19 6.87 11.60 -6.60
C ARG A 19 6.50 11.64 -5.12
N VAL A 20 6.55 10.53 -4.39
CA VAL A 20 6.37 10.51 -2.92
C VAL A 20 7.45 11.34 -2.23
N LEU A 21 8.71 11.19 -2.63
CA LEU A 21 9.83 11.96 -2.07
C LEU A 21 9.64 13.47 -2.27
N SER A 22 9.15 13.88 -3.44
CA SER A 22 8.94 15.31 -3.75
C SER A 22 7.86 15.98 -2.88
N GLU A 23 6.98 15.24 -2.20
CA GLU A 23 6.07 15.81 -1.20
C GLU A 23 6.83 16.28 0.05
N ALA A 24 7.92 15.61 0.43
CA ALA A 24 8.76 16.02 1.55
C ALA A 24 9.51 17.33 1.27
N GLU A 25 9.62 17.75 0.01
CA GLU A 25 10.23 19.03 -0.38
C GLU A 25 9.19 20.16 -0.46
N SER A 26 7.91 19.82 -0.63
CA SER A 26 6.90 20.80 -1.01
C SER A 26 6.63 21.86 0.06
N ALA A 27 6.42 23.10 -0.36
CA ALA A 27 6.20 24.23 0.55
C ALA A 27 4.82 24.22 1.23
N ASP A 28 3.84 23.56 0.62
CA ASP A 28 2.47 23.43 1.12
C ASP A 28 2.25 22.21 2.03
N VAL A 29 3.32 21.48 2.34
CA VAL A 29 3.33 20.32 3.24
C VAL A 29 3.93 20.74 4.58
N PRO A 30 3.21 20.57 5.71
CA PRO A 30 3.73 20.88 7.05
C PRO A 30 4.96 20.03 7.42
N LEU A 31 5.82 20.54 8.30
CA LEU A 31 7.13 19.93 8.58
C LEU A 31 7.03 18.47 9.04
N LEU A 32 6.11 18.12 9.95
CA LEU A 32 5.98 16.75 10.43
C LEU A 32 5.37 15.82 9.38
N GLU A 33 4.61 16.37 8.44
CA GLU A 33 4.11 15.61 7.28
C GLU A 33 5.24 15.33 6.28
N LYS A 34 6.21 16.23 6.12
CA LYS A 34 7.42 15.97 5.31
C LYS A 34 8.21 14.79 5.87
N ILE A 35 8.38 14.72 7.20
CA ILE A 35 9.02 13.57 7.87
C ILE A 35 8.25 12.27 7.60
N LYS A 36 6.92 12.31 7.64
CA LYS A 36 6.08 11.14 7.27
C LYS A 36 6.28 10.75 5.81
N PHE A 37 6.39 11.69 4.87
CA PHE A 37 6.70 11.35 3.47
C PHE A 37 8.07 10.72 3.29
N LEU A 38 9.09 11.19 4.01
CA LEU A 38 10.41 10.55 4.06
C LEU A 38 10.31 9.10 4.61
N SER A 39 9.52 8.89 5.67
CA SER A 39 9.22 7.53 6.18
C SER A 39 8.56 6.64 5.11
N ILE A 40 7.51 7.15 4.45
CA ILE A 40 6.76 6.41 3.41
C ILE A 40 7.70 6.05 2.26
N TYR A 41 8.51 7.00 1.78
CA TYR A 41 9.50 6.78 0.74
C TYR A 41 10.46 5.63 1.11
N SER A 42 11.04 5.67 2.31
CA SER A 42 11.95 4.62 2.79
C SER A 42 11.26 3.26 2.94
N SER A 43 10.03 3.22 3.45
CA SER A 43 9.24 2.00 3.57
C SER A 43 8.95 1.37 2.20
N ASN A 44 8.56 2.19 1.22
CA ASN A 44 8.32 1.75 -0.15
C ASN A 44 9.61 1.18 -0.77
N LEU A 45 10.73 1.88 -0.63
CA LEU A 45 12.01 1.46 -1.19
C LEU A 45 12.50 0.14 -0.59
N ASP A 46 12.32 -0.06 0.72
CA ASP A 46 12.61 -1.34 1.38
C ASP A 46 11.77 -2.49 0.79
N GLU A 47 10.49 -2.27 0.48
CA GLU A 47 9.67 -3.28 -0.21
C GLU A 47 10.18 -3.55 -1.64
N PHE A 48 10.60 -2.52 -2.37
CA PHE A 48 11.15 -2.65 -3.72
C PHE A 48 12.45 -3.46 -3.73
N TYR A 49 13.37 -3.20 -2.80
CA TYR A 49 14.60 -4.00 -2.66
C TYR A 49 14.32 -5.45 -2.29
N ARG A 50 13.28 -5.71 -1.51
CA ARG A 50 12.93 -7.06 -1.10
C ARG A 50 12.26 -7.87 -2.21
N VAL A 51 11.48 -7.22 -3.07
CA VAL A 51 10.59 -7.93 -4.03
C VAL A 51 11.00 -7.76 -5.48
N ARG A 52 11.52 -6.59 -5.88
CA ARG A 52 11.73 -6.23 -7.30
C ARG A 52 13.18 -6.26 -7.70
N MET A 53 14.09 -5.79 -6.85
CA MET A 53 15.53 -5.86 -7.15
C MET A 53 16.05 -7.27 -7.42
N PRO A 54 15.65 -8.32 -6.66
CA PRO A 54 16.07 -9.70 -6.97
C PRO A 54 15.54 -10.18 -8.33
N VAL A 55 14.32 -9.78 -8.71
CA VAL A 55 13.74 -10.12 -10.01
C VAL A 55 14.49 -9.43 -11.15
N LEU A 56 14.82 -8.14 -11.00
CA LEU A 56 15.59 -7.40 -12.00
C LEU A 56 16.99 -7.98 -12.18
N MET A 57 17.67 -8.32 -11.09
CA MET A 57 19.00 -8.95 -11.10
C MET A 57 18.96 -10.34 -11.76
N ALA A 58 17.93 -11.14 -11.47
CA ALA A 58 17.78 -12.47 -12.07
C ALA A 58 17.55 -12.40 -13.59
N ILE A 59 16.77 -11.43 -14.07
CA ILE A 59 16.53 -11.21 -15.50
C ILE A 59 17.83 -10.81 -16.20
N GLU A 60 18.57 -9.85 -15.66
CA GLU A 60 19.86 -9.41 -16.21
C GLU A 60 20.86 -10.56 -16.34
N ASN A 61 20.98 -11.39 -15.29
CA ASN A 61 21.86 -12.57 -15.31
C ASN A 61 21.40 -13.65 -16.31
N ALA A 62 20.10 -13.77 -16.56
CA ALA A 62 19.54 -14.80 -17.45
C ALA A 62 19.64 -14.42 -18.93
N ASP A 63 19.48 -13.15 -19.25
CA ASP A 63 19.49 -12.65 -20.63
C ASP A 63 20.91 -12.38 -21.16
N ASP A 64 21.95 -12.64 -20.35
CA ASP A 64 23.38 -12.40 -20.67
C ASP A 64 23.60 -10.99 -21.24
N ILE A 65 22.84 -10.03 -20.69
CA ILE A 65 22.88 -8.63 -21.12
C ILE A 65 24.17 -8.01 -20.58
N ASP A 66 25.23 -8.07 -21.38
CA ASP A 66 26.42 -7.25 -21.18
C ASP A 66 26.06 -5.78 -21.42
N GLY A 67 25.76 -4.99 -20.39
CA GLY A 67 25.49 -3.58 -20.63
C GLY A 67 25.15 -2.68 -19.44
N LEU A 68 25.74 -1.48 -19.48
CA LEU A 68 25.50 -0.29 -18.64
C LEU A 68 24.05 0.24 -18.64
N ASP A 69 23.10 -0.41 -19.32
CA ASP A 69 21.75 0.10 -19.59
C ASP A 69 20.61 -0.91 -19.33
N SER A 70 20.87 -1.98 -18.56
CA SER A 70 19.82 -2.88 -18.10
C SER A 70 18.82 -2.18 -17.19
N ALA A 71 17.60 -2.72 -17.07
CA ALA A 71 16.61 -2.20 -16.12
C ALA A 71 17.09 -2.26 -14.65
N TYR A 72 17.95 -3.22 -14.31
CA TYR A 72 18.60 -3.30 -13.00
C TYR A 72 19.58 -2.15 -12.78
N THR A 73 20.45 -1.87 -13.76
CA THR A 73 21.42 -0.77 -13.70
C THR A 73 20.72 0.60 -13.65
N GLN A 74 19.68 0.80 -14.48
CA GLN A 74 18.86 2.00 -14.45
C GLN A 74 18.13 2.16 -13.11
N ALA A 75 17.58 1.08 -12.55
CA ALA A 75 16.94 1.09 -11.24
C ALA A 75 17.92 1.52 -10.13
N ASN A 76 19.13 0.95 -10.08
CA ASN A 76 20.16 1.36 -9.12
C ASN A 76 20.49 2.85 -9.25
N LYS A 77 20.72 3.33 -10.48
CA LYS A 77 21.01 4.76 -10.73
C LYS A 77 19.87 5.67 -10.26
N CYS A 78 18.61 5.30 -10.54
CA CYS A 78 17.45 6.05 -10.05
C CYS A 78 17.39 6.07 -8.52
N ILE A 79 17.63 4.92 -7.88
CA ILE A 79 17.62 4.82 -6.42
C ILE A 79 18.73 5.69 -5.81
N ASP A 80 19.95 5.64 -6.35
CA ASP A 80 21.08 6.43 -5.86
C ASP A 80 20.79 7.94 -5.93
N LEU A 81 20.24 8.42 -7.04
CA LEU A 81 19.84 9.82 -7.20
C LEU A 81 18.75 10.23 -6.20
N GLN A 82 17.72 9.39 -6.02
CA GLN A 82 16.66 9.68 -5.06
C GLN A 82 17.15 9.65 -3.61
N GLN A 83 18.11 8.77 -3.28
CA GLN A 83 18.72 8.71 -1.95
C GLN A 83 19.60 9.93 -1.66
N GLN A 84 20.27 10.48 -2.67
CA GLN A 84 20.97 11.76 -2.56
C GLN A 84 19.97 12.89 -2.30
N HIS A 85 18.90 12.97 -3.10
CA HIS A 85 17.82 13.96 -2.92
C HIS A 85 17.14 13.85 -1.54
N TYR A 86 16.98 12.63 -1.02
CA TYR A 86 16.48 12.41 0.35
C TYR A 86 17.40 13.08 1.38
N GLY A 87 18.71 12.92 1.25
CA GLY A 87 19.70 13.56 2.12
C GLY A 87 19.63 15.09 2.04
N GLU A 88 19.49 15.64 0.83
CA GLU A 88 19.34 17.09 0.60
C GLU A 88 18.07 17.65 1.25
N ILE A 89 16.94 16.95 1.17
CA ILE A 89 15.70 17.35 1.88
C ILE A 89 15.93 17.31 3.40
N LEU A 90 16.55 16.25 3.91
CA LEU A 90 16.77 16.11 5.34
C LEU A 90 17.65 17.25 5.88
N GLU A 91 18.80 17.49 5.26
CA GLU A 91 19.78 18.48 5.69
C GLU A 91 19.36 19.93 5.37
N GLY A 92 18.68 20.15 4.24
CA GLY A 92 18.31 21.50 3.78
C GLY A 92 16.93 21.99 4.25
N ILE A 93 16.02 21.09 4.62
CA ILE A 93 14.63 21.43 4.96
C ILE A 93 14.24 20.93 6.35
N ILE A 94 14.48 19.65 6.64
CA ILE A 94 13.95 19.04 7.87
C ILE A 94 14.72 19.50 9.10
N LEU A 95 16.05 19.35 9.12
CA LEU A 95 16.86 19.76 10.28
C LEU A 95 16.71 21.26 10.57
N PRO A 96 16.86 22.19 9.60
CA PRO A 96 16.66 23.61 9.86
C PRO A 96 15.23 23.96 10.27
N GLY A 97 14.24 23.23 9.74
CA GLY A 97 12.83 23.42 10.11
C GLY A 97 12.53 23.05 11.56
N LEU A 98 13.21 22.03 12.10
CA LEU A 98 13.11 21.62 13.50
C LEU A 98 13.88 22.59 14.40
N GLU A 99 15.08 23.02 14.00
CA GLU A 99 15.87 24.03 14.73
C GLU A 99 15.08 25.34 14.92
N ALA A 100 14.35 25.79 13.89
CA ALA A 100 13.48 26.97 13.98
C ALA A 100 12.35 26.84 15.02
N GLN A 101 12.07 25.62 15.49
CA GLN A 101 11.12 25.31 16.56
C GLN A 101 11.81 25.00 17.91
N ASN A 102 13.12 25.26 18.02
CA ASN A 102 13.98 24.89 19.15
C ASN A 102 14.02 23.38 19.41
N ILE A 103 14.05 22.60 18.33
CA ILE A 103 14.17 21.14 18.36
C ILE A 103 15.40 20.74 17.55
N ASP A 104 16.41 20.24 18.24
CA ASP A 104 17.65 19.81 17.61
C ASP A 104 17.59 18.30 17.40
N TRP A 105 17.48 17.88 16.14
CA TRP A 105 17.65 16.48 15.82
C TRP A 105 19.14 16.17 15.68
N ILE A 106 19.70 15.48 16.68
CA ILE A 106 21.09 15.03 16.68
C ILE A 106 21.27 14.02 15.55
N TYR A 107 21.77 14.50 14.41
CA TYR A 107 21.89 13.75 13.16
C TYR A 107 23.32 13.83 12.65
N LYS A 108 24.06 12.72 12.73
CA LYS A 108 25.51 12.65 12.43
C LYS A 108 26.37 13.56 13.33
N GLU A 109 25.88 13.89 14.52
CA GLU A 109 26.54 14.74 15.50
C GLU A 109 26.78 13.99 16.82
N GLU A 110 27.67 14.54 17.66
CA GLU A 110 27.90 14.00 18.99
C GLU A 110 26.74 14.36 19.93
N ILE A 111 26.43 13.45 20.86
CA ILE A 111 25.41 13.69 21.88
C ILE A 111 25.86 14.86 22.77
N PRO A 112 25.04 15.92 22.91
CA PRO A 112 25.38 17.06 23.74
C PRO A 112 25.58 16.69 25.22
N ALA A 113 26.56 17.34 25.86
CA ALA A 113 26.83 17.16 27.29
C ALA A 113 25.62 17.47 28.20
N SER A 114 24.69 18.32 27.75
CA SER A 114 23.46 18.64 28.52
C SER A 114 22.52 17.46 28.68
N ILE A 115 22.47 16.54 27.69
CA ILE A 115 21.60 15.37 27.70
C ILE A 115 22.34 14.04 27.93
N GLU A 116 23.68 14.04 27.97
CA GLU A 116 24.53 12.85 28.12
C GLU A 116 24.09 11.94 29.29
N LYS A 117 23.75 12.54 30.43
CA LYS A 117 23.28 11.81 31.60
C LYS A 117 21.92 11.15 31.36
N GLN A 118 21.01 11.82 30.65
CA GLN A 118 19.68 11.28 30.32
C GLN A 118 19.81 10.11 29.34
N VAL A 119 20.64 10.27 28.30
CA VAL A 119 20.99 9.23 27.34
C VAL A 119 21.54 7.99 28.04
N THR A 120 22.52 8.18 28.93
CA THR A 120 23.15 7.08 29.67
C THR A 120 22.16 6.37 30.59
N GLN A 121 21.31 7.11 31.32
CA GLN A 121 20.28 6.51 32.17
C GLN A 121 19.25 5.72 31.35
N LEU A 122 18.79 6.28 30.23
CA LEU A 122 17.90 5.59 29.31
C LEU A 122 18.52 4.29 28.81
N PHE A 123 19.81 4.35 28.44
CA PHE A 123 20.56 3.18 27.99
C PHE A 123 20.55 2.08 29.07
N ILE A 124 21.03 2.38 30.28
CA ILE A 124 21.15 1.41 31.39
C ILE A 124 19.80 0.80 31.76
N TYR A 125 18.75 1.60 31.89
CA TYR A 125 17.46 1.12 32.42
C TYR A 125 16.53 0.51 31.37
N LYS A 126 16.65 0.90 30.10
CA LYS A 126 15.70 0.47 29.06
C LYS A 126 16.35 -0.24 27.87
N VAL A 127 17.54 0.17 27.43
CA VAL A 127 18.14 -0.34 26.19
C VAL A 127 19.06 -1.53 26.46
N GLU A 128 20.01 -1.40 27.40
CA GLU A 128 20.97 -2.45 27.74
C GLU A 128 20.31 -3.79 28.12
N PRO A 129 19.19 -3.84 28.89
CA PRO A 129 18.56 -5.10 29.27
C PRO A 129 18.02 -5.93 28.10
N VAL A 130 17.75 -5.30 26.94
CA VAL A 130 17.26 -5.95 25.73
C VAL A 130 18.31 -6.03 24.62
N LEU A 131 19.52 -5.53 24.87
CA LEU A 131 20.64 -5.52 23.94
C LEU A 131 21.27 -6.92 23.87
N GLN A 132 21.35 -7.48 22.66
CA GLN A 132 22.06 -8.74 22.43
C GLN A 132 23.44 -8.45 21.86
N LYS A 133 24.45 -9.17 22.36
CA LYS A 133 25.86 -9.05 21.98
C LYS A 133 26.35 -10.39 21.47
N VAL A 134 26.98 -10.39 20.30
CA VAL A 134 27.44 -11.62 19.66
C VAL A 134 28.80 -11.42 19.03
N THR A 135 29.80 -12.13 19.55
CA THR A 135 31.13 -12.16 18.97
C THR A 135 31.09 -12.93 17.66
N ILE A 136 31.55 -12.31 16.58
CA ILE A 136 31.63 -12.94 15.27
C ILE A 136 33.09 -13.10 14.83
N ALA A 137 33.36 -14.22 14.18
CA ALA A 137 34.66 -14.52 13.61
C ALA A 137 34.46 -15.24 12.27
N ALA A 138 35.45 -15.15 11.38
CA ALA A 138 35.37 -15.80 10.07
C ALA A 138 35.20 -17.33 10.17
N ASN A 139 35.52 -17.97 11.30
CA ASN A 139 35.31 -19.41 11.50
C ASN A 139 34.03 -19.75 12.28
N ASN A 140 33.27 -18.75 12.75
CA ASN A 140 32.04 -18.95 13.53
C ASN A 140 30.82 -18.39 12.79
N ARG A 141 29.88 -19.27 12.45
CA ARG A 141 28.63 -18.97 11.71
C ARG A 141 27.37 -19.30 12.52
N GLU A 142 27.49 -19.41 13.85
CA GLU A 142 26.35 -19.76 14.69
C GLU A 142 25.30 -18.65 14.77
N PHE A 143 25.72 -17.39 14.57
CA PHE A 143 24.80 -16.26 14.63
C PHE A 143 24.02 -16.07 13.34
N PHE A 144 22.71 -16.05 13.46
CA PHE A 144 21.79 -15.77 12.37
C PHE A 144 21.28 -14.33 12.44
N ALA A 145 21.67 -13.50 11.47
CA ALA A 145 21.10 -12.15 11.31
C ALA A 145 19.68 -12.24 10.72
N GLU A 146 18.70 -11.83 11.53
CA GLU A 146 17.28 -11.79 11.21
C GLU A 146 16.98 -10.83 10.06
N ASN A 147 15.92 -11.15 9.31
CA ASN A 147 15.50 -10.34 8.18
C ASN A 147 15.03 -8.95 8.63
N ASN A 148 15.52 -7.91 7.95
CA ASN A 148 15.06 -6.54 8.09
C ASN A 148 15.26 -5.94 9.49
N LYS A 149 16.13 -6.56 10.32
CA LYS A 149 16.59 -6.04 11.59
C LYS A 149 17.84 -5.18 11.44
N LEU A 150 17.99 -4.27 12.39
CA LEU A 150 19.12 -3.37 12.52
C LEU A 150 20.15 -3.94 13.48
N TYR A 151 21.42 -3.77 13.12
CA TYR A 151 22.56 -4.20 13.92
C TYR A 151 23.66 -3.15 13.91
N GLN A 152 24.59 -3.26 14.86
CA GLN A 152 25.86 -2.54 14.87
C GLN A 152 27.02 -3.53 14.84
N GLY A 153 27.88 -3.41 13.84
CA GLY A 153 29.18 -4.06 13.82
C GLY A 153 30.19 -3.22 14.58
N VAL A 154 30.62 -3.68 15.75
CA VAL A 154 31.57 -2.99 16.63
C VAL A 154 32.94 -3.65 16.53
N VAL A 155 33.94 -2.87 16.14
CA VAL A 155 35.36 -3.27 16.12
C VAL A 155 35.97 -2.89 17.46
N LEU A 156 36.40 -3.89 18.22
CA LEU A 156 37.05 -3.71 19.51
C LEU A 156 38.52 -4.11 19.41
N GLN A 157 39.36 -3.42 20.16
CA GLN A 157 40.75 -3.80 20.39
C GLN A 157 40.96 -4.04 21.88
N ASP A 158 41.44 -5.24 22.23
CA ASP A 158 41.77 -5.58 23.61
C ASP A 158 43.07 -4.90 24.08
N PRO A 159 43.38 -4.90 25.40
CA PRO A 159 44.62 -4.31 25.91
C PRO A 159 45.92 -4.91 25.36
N THR A 160 45.88 -6.10 24.76
CA THR A 160 47.03 -6.76 24.13
C THR A 160 47.19 -6.36 22.65
N GLY A 161 46.24 -5.58 22.11
CA GLY A 161 46.26 -5.08 20.75
C GLY A 161 45.49 -5.94 19.74
N ASN A 162 44.89 -7.05 20.16
CA ASN A 162 44.13 -7.92 19.26
C ASN A 162 42.75 -7.33 18.96
N GLU A 163 42.39 -7.32 17.68
CA GLU A 163 41.06 -6.89 17.25
C GLU A 163 40.05 -8.03 17.27
N ARG A 164 38.81 -7.73 17.65
CA ARG A 164 37.66 -8.62 17.47
C ARG A 164 36.43 -7.83 17.02
N LEU A 165 35.49 -8.56 16.40
CA LEU A 165 34.22 -8.02 15.94
C LEU A 165 33.07 -8.52 16.81
N GLU A 166 32.24 -7.59 17.22
CA GLU A 166 30.99 -7.85 17.93
C GLU A 166 29.83 -7.34 17.09
N ILE A 167 28.74 -8.10 17.04
CA ILE A 167 27.46 -7.66 16.53
C ILE A 167 26.56 -7.32 17.71
N LEU A 168 26.04 -6.10 17.73
CA LEU A 168 24.99 -5.67 18.65
C LEU A 168 23.65 -5.57 17.92
N THR A 169 22.56 -6.03 18.52
CA THR A 169 21.22 -5.74 18.01
C THR A 169 20.86 -4.27 18.24
N ILE A 170 20.10 -3.66 17.34
CA ILE A 170 19.39 -2.40 17.61
C ILE A 170 17.90 -2.77 17.81
N PRO A 171 17.41 -2.88 19.05
CA PRO A 171 16.12 -3.51 19.37
C PRO A 171 14.92 -2.57 19.17
N SER A 172 14.79 -1.97 17.98
CA SER A 172 13.71 -1.02 17.67
C SER A 172 12.31 -1.66 17.57
N ASP A 173 12.22 -2.99 17.64
CA ASP A 173 11.00 -3.76 17.78
C ASP A 173 10.51 -3.87 19.24
N GLN A 174 11.39 -3.61 20.21
CA GLN A 174 11.11 -3.72 21.65
C GLN A 174 11.08 -2.36 22.35
N VAL A 175 11.88 -1.40 21.87
CA VAL A 175 11.96 -0.04 22.40
C VAL A 175 11.87 1.01 21.28
N PRO A 176 11.41 2.25 21.57
CA PRO A 176 11.31 3.30 20.57
C PRO A 176 12.61 3.53 19.78
N ARG A 177 12.48 3.78 18.47
CA ARG A 177 13.60 4.04 17.58
C ARG A 177 14.23 5.42 17.79
N LEU A 178 13.39 6.41 18.06
CA LEU A 178 13.76 7.80 18.31
C LEU A 178 13.25 8.21 19.69
N TYR A 179 14.04 8.99 20.41
CA TYR A 179 13.69 9.53 21.71
C TYR A 179 13.70 11.04 21.67
N LEU A 180 12.66 11.63 22.25
CA LEU A 180 12.64 13.04 22.62
C LEU A 180 13.26 13.19 24.01
N MET A 181 14.29 14.02 24.11
CA MET A 181 14.95 14.44 25.35
C MET A 181 14.90 15.95 25.43
N GLU A 182 15.10 16.52 26.62
CA GLU A 182 15.07 17.97 26.81
C GLU A 182 16.06 18.38 27.89
N ASP A 183 16.72 19.51 27.68
CA ASP A 183 17.33 20.28 28.77
C ASP A 183 16.43 21.49 29.10
N ASP A 184 16.91 22.41 29.93
CA ASP A 184 16.11 23.56 30.39
C ASP A 184 15.70 24.51 29.23
N ILE A 185 16.33 24.40 28.05
CA ILE A 185 16.22 25.39 26.96
C ILE A 185 15.87 24.74 25.62
N HIS A 186 16.36 23.53 25.34
CA HIS A 186 16.25 22.87 24.04
C HIS A 186 15.67 21.45 24.16
N LYS A 187 14.97 21.05 23.09
CA LYS A 187 14.52 19.67 22.88
C LYS A 187 15.46 18.99 21.90
N TYR A 188 15.78 17.74 22.17
CA TYR A 188 16.66 16.93 21.33
C TYR A 188 15.96 15.66 20.87
N ILE A 189 16.10 15.36 19.59
CA ILE A 189 15.69 14.07 19.03
C ILE A 189 16.94 13.23 18.83
N VAL A 190 16.98 12.05 19.44
CA VAL A 190 18.14 11.16 19.42
C VAL A 190 17.75 9.78 18.92
N PHE A 191 18.55 9.25 17.99
CA PHE A 191 18.39 7.88 17.51
C PHE A 191 18.86 6.85 18.53
N LEU A 192 18.16 5.70 18.57
CA LEU A 192 18.58 4.54 19.35
C LEU A 192 19.98 4.03 18.97
N ASP A 193 20.41 4.14 17.70
CA ASP A 193 21.78 3.74 17.30
C ASP A 193 22.81 4.55 18.05
N ASP A 194 22.59 5.87 18.13
CA ASP A 194 23.55 6.80 18.72
C ASP A 194 23.57 6.68 20.24
N ILE A 195 22.42 6.41 20.86
CA ILE A 195 22.35 6.04 22.28
C ILE A 195 23.21 4.79 22.55
N ILE A 196 23.15 3.76 21.68
CA ILE A 196 24.00 2.57 21.83
C ILE A 196 25.48 2.92 21.56
N LYS A 197 25.80 3.61 20.46
CA LYS A 197 27.18 4.01 20.09
C LYS A 197 27.85 4.81 21.19
N HIS A 198 27.15 5.76 21.78
CA HIS A 198 27.65 6.59 22.87
C HIS A 198 27.99 5.78 24.13
N ASN A 199 27.26 4.70 24.40
CA ASN A 199 27.41 3.88 25.60
C ASN A 199 28.28 2.62 25.40
N LEU A 200 28.94 2.43 24.25
CA LEU A 200 29.72 1.21 23.97
C LEU A 200 30.84 0.92 24.99
N LYS A 201 31.43 1.95 25.61
CA LYS A 201 32.43 1.78 26.68
C LYS A 201 31.87 1.05 27.91
N GLN A 202 30.57 1.19 28.19
CA GLN A 202 29.91 0.48 29.28
C GLN A 202 29.60 -0.96 28.87
N VAL A 203 29.25 -1.19 27.60
CA VAL A 203 29.00 -2.53 27.06
C VAL A 203 30.25 -3.40 27.05
N PHE A 204 31.40 -2.81 26.73
CA PHE A 204 32.70 -3.48 26.59
C PHE A 204 33.76 -2.83 27.50
N PRO A 205 33.68 -3.03 28.83
CA PRO A 205 34.63 -2.44 29.75
C PRO A 205 36.03 -3.04 29.54
N GLY A 206 37.02 -2.19 29.31
CA GLY A 206 38.42 -2.59 29.14
C GLY A 206 38.90 -2.72 27.69
N ASP A 207 37.99 -2.72 26.72
CA ASP A 207 38.35 -2.66 25.31
C ASP A 207 38.35 -1.23 24.76
N LYS A 208 39.20 -0.99 23.76
CA LYS A 208 39.15 0.23 22.96
C LYS A 208 38.20 0.02 21.79
N VAL A 209 37.15 0.85 21.69
CA VAL A 209 36.27 0.88 20.51
C VAL A 209 37.02 1.55 19.36
N ILE A 210 37.26 0.81 18.28
CA ILE A 210 37.94 1.28 17.07
C ILE A 210 36.93 1.82 16.05
N GLY A 211 35.73 1.25 16.01
CA GLY A 211 34.63 1.72 15.16
C GLY A 211 33.33 0.99 15.45
N ALA A 212 32.20 1.62 15.14
CA ALA A 212 30.88 1.06 15.33
C ALA A 212 29.99 1.43 14.15
N TYR A 213 29.59 0.42 13.38
CA TYR A 213 28.99 0.61 12.07
C TYR A 213 27.57 0.05 12.01
N ASN A 214 26.59 0.87 11.65
CA ASN A 214 25.21 0.44 11.48
C ASN A 214 25.09 -0.43 10.21
N ILE A 215 24.47 -1.60 10.37
CA ILE A 215 24.23 -2.56 9.29
C ILE A 215 22.78 -3.07 9.33
N LYS A 216 22.27 -3.47 8.17
CA LYS A 216 20.93 -4.05 8.00
C LYS A 216 20.98 -5.17 6.98
N VAL A 217 20.42 -6.32 7.34
CA VAL A 217 20.31 -7.46 6.43
C VAL A 217 18.89 -7.51 5.89
N THR A 218 18.74 -7.66 4.57
CA THR A 218 17.44 -7.92 3.93
C THR A 218 17.50 -9.29 3.25
N ARG A 219 16.45 -10.08 3.48
CA ARG A 219 16.27 -11.43 2.93
C ARG A 219 15.00 -11.48 2.10
N ASP A 220 14.98 -12.38 1.13
CA ASP A 220 13.80 -12.70 0.35
C ASP A 220 12.64 -13.11 1.28
N ALA A 221 11.43 -12.74 0.88
CA ALA A 221 10.19 -12.98 1.61
C ALA A 221 9.22 -13.91 0.85
N GLU A 222 9.65 -14.53 -0.25
CA GLU A 222 8.81 -15.47 -0.99
C GLU A 222 8.58 -16.76 -0.20
N MET A 223 7.31 -17.03 0.14
CA MET A 223 6.86 -18.29 0.72
C MET A 223 6.32 -19.19 -0.40
N LEU A 224 7.02 -20.29 -0.67
CA LEU A 224 6.56 -21.33 -1.60
C LEU A 224 5.68 -22.32 -0.84
N ILE A 225 4.37 -22.04 -0.78
CA ILE A 225 3.39 -22.92 -0.13
C ILE A 225 2.55 -23.60 -1.20
N GLU A 226 2.73 -24.91 -1.35
CA GLU A 226 1.91 -25.76 -2.21
C GLU A 226 0.45 -25.76 -1.72
N ASP A 227 -0.51 -25.93 -2.64
CA ASP A 227 -1.93 -25.98 -2.30
C ASP A 227 -2.28 -27.33 -1.65
N GLU A 228 -2.16 -27.41 -0.33
CA GLU A 228 -2.64 -28.53 0.49
C GLU A 228 -4.13 -28.39 0.85
N VAL A 229 -4.73 -29.36 1.55
CA VAL A 229 -6.15 -29.35 1.95
C VAL A 229 -6.41 -28.30 3.05
N ASP A 230 -7.60 -27.68 3.09
CA ASP A 230 -7.98 -26.52 3.96
C ASP A 230 -7.52 -26.53 5.44
N GLU A 231 -7.39 -27.69 6.10
CA GLU A 231 -6.90 -27.78 7.48
C GLU A 231 -5.38 -27.75 7.58
N ASP A 232 -4.69 -28.24 6.55
CA ASP A 232 -3.23 -28.24 6.51
C ASP A 232 -2.67 -26.88 6.06
N ILE A 233 -3.38 -26.12 5.20
CA ILE A 233 -2.91 -24.81 4.72
C ILE A 233 -2.57 -23.86 5.87
N VAL A 234 -3.42 -23.78 6.91
CA VAL A 234 -3.18 -22.88 8.06
C VAL A 234 -1.91 -23.33 8.80
N THR A 235 -1.77 -24.63 9.05
CA THR A 235 -0.63 -25.22 9.75
C THR A 235 0.67 -25.09 8.94
N ALA A 236 0.61 -25.31 7.63
CA ALA A 236 1.72 -25.13 6.70
C ALA A 236 2.15 -23.65 6.64
N MET A 237 1.19 -22.73 6.60
CA MET A 237 1.47 -21.29 6.65
C MET A 237 2.13 -20.86 7.96
N GLU A 238 1.70 -21.39 9.11
CA GLU A 238 2.36 -21.11 10.40
C GLU A 238 3.82 -21.60 10.40
N LYS A 239 4.09 -22.80 9.86
CA LYS A 239 5.46 -23.33 9.75
C LYS A 239 6.33 -22.52 8.79
N GLU A 240 5.80 -22.11 7.64
CA GLU A 240 6.55 -21.33 6.64
C GLU A 240 6.76 -19.88 7.09
N LEU A 241 5.84 -19.30 7.87
CA LEU A 241 6.04 -17.99 8.49
C LEU A 241 7.26 -17.98 9.41
N LEU A 242 7.49 -19.05 10.17
CA LEU A 242 8.70 -19.20 10.99
C LEU A 242 9.97 -19.34 10.14
N LYS A 243 9.88 -19.91 8.93
CA LYS A 243 11.02 -20.06 8.01
C LYS A 243 11.32 -18.78 7.22
N ARG A 244 10.37 -17.87 7.10
CA ARG A 244 10.50 -16.62 6.31
C ARG A 244 11.68 -15.75 6.75
N ASP A 245 11.97 -15.73 8.05
CA ASP A 245 13.14 -14.99 8.56
C ASP A 245 14.47 -15.61 8.11
N PHE A 246 14.44 -16.85 7.61
CA PHE A 246 15.58 -17.64 7.15
C PHE A 246 15.77 -17.65 5.61
N GLY A 247 15.05 -16.79 4.88
CA GLY A 247 15.21 -16.66 3.42
C GLY A 247 16.64 -16.30 2.98
N ALA A 248 16.95 -16.50 1.69
CA ALA A 248 18.23 -16.10 1.12
C ALA A 248 18.47 -14.59 1.31
N ALA A 249 19.67 -14.21 1.75
CA ALA A 249 20.02 -12.80 1.90
C ALA A 249 20.17 -12.16 0.51
N THR A 250 19.41 -11.10 0.28
CA THR A 250 19.40 -10.36 -0.98
C THR A 250 20.19 -9.06 -0.90
N ARG A 251 20.23 -8.43 0.28
CA ARG A 251 20.94 -7.16 0.50
C ARG A 251 21.64 -7.14 1.85
N PHE A 252 22.91 -6.75 1.84
CA PHE A 252 23.66 -6.33 3.02
C PHE A 252 23.89 -4.82 2.93
N LEU A 253 23.13 -4.06 3.71
CA LEU A 253 23.21 -2.61 3.76
C LEU A 253 24.13 -2.22 4.91
N CYS A 254 25.17 -1.43 4.65
CA CYS A 254 26.11 -0.95 5.66
C CYS A 254 26.30 0.56 5.55
N GLU A 255 26.66 1.20 6.67
CA GLU A 255 27.08 2.60 6.64
C GLU A 255 28.43 2.78 5.91
N PRO A 256 28.79 4.01 5.50
CA PRO A 256 30.06 4.27 4.83
C PRO A 256 31.27 3.99 5.72
N ASN A 257 32.46 3.87 5.11
CA ASN A 257 33.76 3.77 5.78
C ASN A 257 34.00 2.51 6.63
N VAL A 258 33.16 1.46 6.50
CA VAL A 258 33.48 0.14 7.08
C VAL A 258 34.78 -0.40 6.44
N PRO A 259 35.83 -0.70 7.22
CA PRO A 259 37.06 -1.25 6.65
C PRO A 259 36.80 -2.60 5.96
N LEU A 260 37.33 -2.80 4.75
CA LEU A 260 37.05 -3.98 3.91
C LEU A 260 37.28 -5.31 4.64
N ARG A 261 38.34 -5.43 5.45
CA ARG A 261 38.62 -6.64 6.25
C ARG A 261 37.46 -6.99 7.20
N HIS A 262 36.81 -5.98 7.78
CA HIS A 262 35.72 -6.14 8.73
C HIS A 262 34.41 -6.40 8.00
N LEU A 263 34.20 -5.73 6.87
CA LEU A 263 33.09 -5.98 5.96
C LEU A 263 33.05 -7.45 5.51
N TYR A 264 34.16 -7.97 4.96
CA TYR A 264 34.24 -9.36 4.53
C TYR A 264 34.08 -10.35 5.70
N THR A 265 34.62 -10.02 6.87
CA THR A 265 34.43 -10.85 8.07
C THR A 265 32.96 -10.94 8.45
N MET A 266 32.25 -9.81 8.50
CA MET A 266 30.80 -9.76 8.75
C MET A 266 30.03 -10.55 7.67
N MET A 267 30.32 -10.33 6.39
CA MET A 267 29.64 -11.05 5.31
C MET A 267 29.82 -12.57 5.41
N TYR A 268 31.02 -13.04 5.76
CA TYR A 268 31.28 -14.46 5.90
C TYR A 268 30.62 -15.05 7.15
N ALA A 269 30.72 -14.38 8.29
CA ALA A 269 30.16 -14.83 9.56
C ALA A 269 28.63 -14.88 9.51
N LEU A 270 27.99 -13.91 8.86
CA LEU A 270 26.53 -13.78 8.74
C LEU A 270 25.92 -14.55 7.56
N ASN A 271 26.74 -15.31 6.82
CA ASN A 271 26.35 -16.07 5.63
C ASN A 271 25.69 -15.20 4.53
N LEU A 272 26.34 -14.09 4.18
CA LEU A 272 25.86 -13.07 3.23
C LEU A 272 26.68 -13.03 1.93
N SER A 273 27.38 -14.11 1.58
CA SER A 273 28.29 -14.13 0.42
C SER A 273 27.60 -13.92 -0.94
N GLN A 274 26.30 -14.18 -1.02
CA GLN A 274 25.48 -14.00 -2.23
C GLN A 274 24.63 -12.71 -2.17
N ALA A 275 24.69 -11.95 -1.08
CA ALA A 275 23.91 -10.73 -0.94
C ALA A 275 24.58 -9.57 -1.69
N SER A 276 23.77 -8.70 -2.30
CA SER A 276 24.28 -7.44 -2.85
C SER A 276 24.71 -6.52 -1.70
N VAL A 277 25.94 -6.04 -1.74
CA VAL A 277 26.47 -5.09 -0.74
C VAL A 277 26.09 -3.69 -1.19
N VAL A 278 25.34 -2.98 -0.35
CA VAL A 278 24.89 -1.61 -0.61
C VAL A 278 25.46 -0.71 0.48
N ILE A 279 26.20 0.32 0.06
CA ILE A 279 26.68 1.36 0.98
C ILE A 279 25.57 2.40 1.09
N GLY A 280 24.96 2.51 2.27
CA GLY A 280 23.89 3.44 2.58
C GLY A 280 24.38 4.67 3.35
N GLY A 281 23.44 5.40 3.94
CA GLY A 281 23.74 6.45 4.92
C GLY A 281 24.17 5.88 6.28
N VAL A 282 24.38 6.77 7.26
CA VAL A 282 24.70 6.38 8.64
C VAL A 282 23.52 5.67 9.31
N TYR A 283 22.29 6.11 9.03
CA TYR A 283 21.08 5.56 9.63
C TYR A 283 20.29 4.74 8.61
N HIS A 284 19.92 3.53 9.01
CA HIS A 284 19.12 2.62 8.20
C HIS A 284 17.71 2.48 8.78
N ASN A 285 16.80 1.88 8.00
CA ASN A 285 15.40 1.63 8.41
C ASN A 285 14.62 2.91 8.75
N LEU A 286 14.80 3.97 7.96
CA LEU A 286 14.15 5.27 8.17
C LEU A 286 12.63 5.28 7.99
N ARG A 287 12.00 4.14 7.66
CA ARG A 287 10.56 3.95 7.85
C ARG A 287 10.11 4.21 9.29
N ASP A 288 10.99 3.99 10.27
CA ASP A 288 10.71 4.22 11.69
C ASP A 288 10.48 5.71 12.02
N LEU A 289 10.77 6.63 11.09
CA LEU A 289 10.36 8.03 11.20
C LEU A 289 8.83 8.23 11.20
N ALA A 290 8.04 7.18 10.91
CA ALA A 290 6.59 7.21 11.08
C ALA A 290 6.18 7.48 12.55
N ASP A 291 6.99 7.02 13.50
CA ASP A 291 6.77 7.19 14.93
C ASP A 291 7.64 8.33 15.50
N PHE A 292 7.84 9.40 14.73
CA PHE A 292 8.61 10.57 15.17
C PHE A 292 8.03 11.11 16.49
N PRO A 293 8.85 11.28 17.55
CA PRO A 293 8.32 11.44 18.90
C PRO A 293 7.84 12.87 19.22
N PHE A 294 8.15 13.84 18.37
CA PHE A 294 7.66 15.20 18.50
C PHE A 294 6.32 15.37 17.78
N GLN A 295 5.38 16.04 18.44
CA GLN A 295 4.05 16.35 17.91
C GLN A 295 3.76 17.84 18.13
N ASP A 296 3.33 18.51 17.06
CA ASP A 296 2.79 19.86 17.10
C ASP A 296 1.67 19.96 16.05
N PRO A 297 0.40 20.16 16.47
CA PRO A 297 -0.72 20.33 15.55
C PRO A 297 -0.54 21.44 14.51
N ALA A 298 0.29 22.46 14.77
CA ALA A 298 0.60 23.51 13.81
C ALA A 298 1.53 23.03 12.68
N GLN A 299 2.24 21.92 12.87
CA GLN A 299 3.17 21.30 11.93
C GLN A 299 2.62 20.01 11.31
N GLU A 300 1.33 19.75 11.49
CA GLU A 300 0.59 18.64 10.91
C GLU A 300 -0.47 19.16 9.93
N TYR A 301 -1.00 18.27 9.08
CA TYR A 301 -2.16 18.66 8.27
C TYR A 301 -3.36 19.02 9.15
N PRO A 302 -4.15 20.05 8.78
CA PRO A 302 -5.39 20.36 9.49
C PRO A 302 -6.31 19.14 9.47
N LYS A 303 -6.99 18.87 10.59
CA LYS A 303 -7.90 17.73 10.67
C LYS A 303 -9.11 17.95 9.77
N TRP A 304 -9.42 16.96 8.95
CA TRP A 304 -10.64 16.90 8.15
C TRP A 304 -11.55 15.83 8.74
N PRO A 305 -12.47 16.20 9.66
CA PRO A 305 -13.45 15.26 10.19
C PRO A 305 -14.36 14.78 9.06
N ALA A 306 -14.58 13.47 9.02
CA ALA A 306 -15.40 12.84 8.01
C ALA A 306 -16.88 13.28 8.12
N ALA A 307 -17.53 13.48 6.98
CA ALA A 307 -18.96 13.73 6.88
C ALA A 307 -19.77 12.46 7.18
N ASP A 308 -20.99 12.60 7.68
CA ASP A 308 -21.93 11.49 7.75
C ASP A 308 -22.74 11.48 6.44
N PRO A 309 -22.57 10.46 5.57
CA PRO A 309 -23.17 10.47 4.23
C PRO A 309 -24.68 10.21 4.27
N VAL A 310 -25.18 9.61 5.36
CA VAL A 310 -26.60 9.31 5.57
C VAL A 310 -26.99 9.48 7.04
N PRO A 311 -28.21 9.99 7.33
CA PRO A 311 -28.72 10.03 8.68
C PRO A 311 -29.10 8.61 9.15
N PHE A 312 -28.64 8.23 10.35
CA PHE A 312 -29.09 7.00 11.02
C PHE A 312 -30.48 7.23 11.62
N PRO A 313 -31.54 6.58 11.10
CA PRO A 313 -32.88 6.78 11.59
C PRO A 313 -33.03 6.06 12.94
N ALA A 314 -33.67 6.71 13.91
CA ALA A 314 -33.84 6.13 15.25
C ALA A 314 -34.74 4.87 15.28
N SER A 315 -35.57 4.65 14.24
CA SER A 315 -36.60 3.61 14.23
C SER A 315 -36.73 2.78 12.94
N ALA A 316 -35.99 3.12 11.87
CA ALA A 316 -36.09 2.40 10.60
C ALA A 316 -34.89 1.45 10.41
N SER A 317 -35.11 0.33 9.72
CA SER A 317 -34.05 -0.62 9.40
C SER A 317 -33.08 0.01 8.38
N PHE A 318 -31.76 -0.16 8.58
CA PHE A 318 -30.77 0.32 7.63
C PHE A 318 -30.91 -0.37 6.26
N PHE A 319 -31.36 -1.64 6.24
CA PHE A 319 -31.71 -2.33 5.00
C PHE A 319 -32.92 -1.73 4.27
N GLU A 320 -33.88 -1.13 4.98
CA GLU A 320 -34.98 -0.39 4.35
C GLU A 320 -34.47 0.89 3.68
N GLN A 321 -33.49 1.58 4.28
CA GLN A 321 -32.84 2.72 3.63
C GLN A 321 -32.15 2.30 2.33
N ILE A 322 -31.36 1.22 2.36
CA ILE A 322 -30.69 0.66 1.18
C ILE A 322 -31.70 0.19 0.11
N SER A 323 -32.87 -0.31 0.53
CA SER A 323 -33.95 -0.68 -0.39
C SER A 323 -34.53 0.52 -1.15
N ASN A 324 -34.66 1.64 -0.46
CA ASN A 324 -35.26 2.85 -1.01
C ASN A 324 -34.30 3.57 -1.97
N LYS A 325 -33.01 3.59 -1.63
CA LYS A 325 -31.97 4.22 -2.43
C LYS A 325 -30.61 3.61 -2.11
N ASP A 326 -29.78 3.45 -3.14
CA ASP A 326 -28.38 3.12 -2.95
C ASP A 326 -27.70 4.15 -2.03
N ILE A 327 -26.61 3.75 -1.37
CA ILE A 327 -25.80 4.63 -0.53
C ILE A 327 -24.36 4.61 -1.04
N LEU A 328 -23.83 5.76 -1.44
CA LEU A 328 -22.43 5.95 -1.78
C LEU A 328 -21.65 6.50 -0.58
N ILE A 329 -20.45 5.97 -0.35
CA ILE A 329 -19.55 6.38 0.72
C ILE A 329 -18.16 6.57 0.09
N ASN A 330 -17.59 7.76 0.25
CA ASN A 330 -16.29 8.14 -0.27
C ASN A 330 -15.31 8.32 0.90
N THR A 331 -14.67 7.24 1.34
CA THR A 331 -13.65 7.37 2.39
C THR A 331 -12.41 8.08 1.85
N PRO A 332 -11.62 8.78 2.66
CA PRO A 332 -11.82 9.07 4.08
C PRO A 332 -12.71 10.30 4.35
N TYR A 333 -13.27 10.91 3.30
CA TYR A 333 -14.11 12.11 3.40
C TYR A 333 -15.43 11.80 4.10
N ASP A 334 -16.00 10.62 3.84
CA ASP A 334 -17.19 10.11 4.51
C ASP A 334 -16.84 9.14 5.63
N SER A 335 -17.70 9.13 6.64
CA SER A 335 -17.64 8.24 7.79
C SER A 335 -17.78 6.79 7.34
N TYR A 336 -16.92 5.90 7.86
CA TYR A 336 -17.01 4.45 7.61
C TYR A 336 -18.14 3.78 8.43
N ALA A 337 -18.86 4.54 9.25
CA ALA A 337 -19.92 4.03 10.12
C ALA A 337 -21.05 3.26 9.38
N PRO A 338 -21.54 3.68 8.19
CA PRO A 338 -22.60 2.96 7.49
C PRO A 338 -22.17 1.54 7.04
N VAL A 339 -20.88 1.34 6.73
CA VAL A 339 -20.34 0.00 6.45
C VAL A 339 -20.39 -0.89 7.69
N LEU A 340 -20.03 -0.33 8.85
CA LEU A 340 -20.12 -1.07 10.12
C LEU A 340 -21.58 -1.39 10.46
N GLN A 341 -22.50 -0.44 10.23
CA GLN A 341 -23.94 -0.63 10.45
C GLN A 341 -24.49 -1.73 9.54
N PHE A 342 -24.08 -1.81 8.27
CA PHE A 342 -24.46 -2.88 7.35
C PHE A 342 -24.19 -4.27 7.94
N PHE A 343 -22.99 -4.49 8.48
CA PHE A 343 -22.62 -5.77 9.09
C PHE A 343 -23.26 -5.99 10.45
N GLU A 344 -23.45 -4.94 11.24
CA GLU A 344 -24.07 -5.04 12.57
C GLU A 344 -25.56 -5.38 12.48
N GLU A 345 -26.28 -4.77 11.54
CA GLU A 345 -27.67 -5.13 11.25
C GLU A 345 -27.77 -6.53 10.65
N ALA A 346 -26.86 -6.90 9.74
CA ALA A 346 -26.76 -8.27 9.24
C ALA A 346 -26.54 -9.29 10.36
N ALA A 347 -25.88 -8.92 11.46
CA ALA A 347 -25.65 -9.79 12.59
C ALA A 347 -26.87 -9.89 13.54
N THR A 348 -27.62 -8.81 13.70
CA THR A 348 -28.66 -8.68 14.72
C THR A 348 -30.08 -8.89 14.22
N ASP A 349 -30.40 -8.56 12.96
CA ASP A 349 -31.73 -8.76 12.40
C ASP A 349 -32.10 -10.25 12.40
N ALA A 350 -33.23 -10.59 13.00
CA ALA A 350 -33.75 -11.96 13.09
C ALA A 350 -34.19 -12.51 11.73
N GLN A 351 -34.51 -11.64 10.77
CA GLN A 351 -34.95 -12.02 9.42
C GLN A 351 -33.79 -12.28 8.47
N VAL A 352 -32.55 -11.93 8.85
CA VAL A 352 -31.37 -12.24 8.04
C VAL A 352 -31.02 -13.73 8.17
N THR A 353 -30.90 -14.40 7.04
CA THR A 353 -30.67 -15.85 6.95
C THR A 353 -29.23 -16.20 6.58
N GLU A 354 -28.63 -15.44 5.66
CA GLU A 354 -27.29 -15.73 5.12
C GLU A 354 -26.46 -14.45 4.94
N VAL A 355 -25.16 -14.57 5.20
CA VAL A 355 -24.19 -13.48 5.03
C VAL A 355 -22.95 -14.02 4.30
N TYR A 356 -22.58 -13.37 3.20
CA TYR A 356 -21.39 -13.67 2.41
C TYR A 356 -20.47 -12.47 2.40
N CYS A 357 -19.16 -12.67 2.56
CA CYS A 357 -18.19 -11.58 2.57
C CYS A 357 -16.81 -12.04 2.06
N THR A 358 -16.13 -11.17 1.33
CA THR A 358 -14.72 -11.35 0.95
C THR A 358 -13.80 -10.52 1.85
N LEU A 359 -12.76 -11.14 2.42
CA LEU A 359 -11.76 -10.51 3.26
C LEU A 359 -10.35 -10.78 2.70
N TYR A 360 -9.66 -9.72 2.28
CA TYR A 360 -8.30 -9.81 1.74
C TYR A 360 -7.23 -9.46 2.79
N ARG A 361 -7.39 -8.31 3.46
CA ARG A 361 -6.54 -7.82 4.55
C ARG A 361 -7.40 -7.36 5.70
N VAL A 362 -7.10 -7.85 6.89
CA VAL A 362 -7.94 -7.59 8.06
C VAL A 362 -7.14 -6.87 9.14
N ALA A 363 -7.71 -5.78 9.67
CA ALA A 363 -7.18 -5.11 10.85
C ALA A 363 -7.06 -6.08 12.04
N SER A 364 -6.05 -5.87 12.89
CA SER A 364 -5.80 -6.68 14.10
C SER A 364 -7.01 -6.69 15.05
N GLN A 365 -7.85 -5.64 15.02
CA GLN A 365 -9.10 -5.51 15.77
C GLN A 365 -10.29 -5.15 14.86
N SER A 366 -10.59 -5.99 13.86
CA SER A 366 -11.67 -5.70 12.91
C SER A 366 -13.08 -5.84 13.50
N LYS A 367 -13.84 -4.73 13.47
CA LYS A 367 -15.28 -4.71 13.82
C LYS A 367 -16.14 -5.52 12.84
N VAL A 368 -15.80 -5.49 11.55
CA VAL A 368 -16.48 -6.29 10.51
C VAL A 368 -16.43 -7.77 10.87
N ILE A 369 -15.26 -8.29 11.24
CA ILE A 369 -15.14 -9.70 11.66
C ILE A 369 -15.93 -9.98 12.94
N GLN A 370 -15.93 -9.06 13.91
CA GLN A 370 -16.72 -9.24 15.13
C GLN A 370 -18.22 -9.37 14.82
N SER A 371 -18.75 -8.55 13.91
CA SER A 371 -20.15 -8.64 13.48
C SER A 371 -20.41 -9.95 12.71
N LEU A 372 -19.48 -10.44 11.87
CA LEU A 372 -19.60 -11.75 11.21
C LEU A 372 -19.61 -12.92 12.21
N ILE A 373 -18.76 -12.87 13.24
CA ILE A 373 -18.77 -13.83 14.36
C ILE A 373 -20.11 -13.80 15.09
N LYS A 374 -20.61 -12.59 15.38
CA LYS A 374 -21.92 -12.38 16.04
C LYS A 374 -23.06 -12.95 15.19
N ALA A 375 -23.04 -12.72 13.88
CA ALA A 375 -24.03 -13.25 12.94
C ALA A 375 -24.09 -14.79 12.99
N ALA A 376 -22.94 -15.45 12.96
CA ALA A 376 -22.87 -16.91 13.04
C ALA A 376 -23.37 -17.44 14.39
N LYS A 377 -22.99 -16.80 15.50
CA LYS A 377 -23.51 -17.13 16.83
C LYS A 377 -25.02 -16.93 16.97
N ASN A 378 -25.59 -16.00 16.22
CA ASN A 378 -27.04 -15.77 16.13
C ASN A 378 -27.74 -16.74 15.16
N GLY A 379 -27.09 -17.82 14.72
CA GLY A 379 -27.68 -18.89 13.90
C GLY A 379 -27.75 -18.61 12.40
N LYS A 380 -27.14 -17.51 11.94
CA LYS A 380 -27.11 -17.14 10.51
C LYS A 380 -26.06 -17.96 9.78
N LYS A 381 -26.32 -18.31 8.51
CA LYS A 381 -25.30 -18.96 7.68
C LYS A 381 -24.30 -17.92 7.19
N VAL A 382 -23.11 -17.93 7.78
CA VAL A 382 -22.05 -16.99 7.41
C VAL A 382 -20.99 -17.71 6.59
N SER A 383 -20.71 -17.21 5.39
CA SER A 383 -19.63 -17.68 4.52
C SER A 383 -18.62 -16.56 4.26
N VAL A 384 -17.37 -16.79 4.59
CA VAL A 384 -16.29 -15.81 4.42
C VAL A 384 -15.23 -16.37 3.50
N MET A 385 -14.94 -15.65 2.42
CA MET A 385 -13.77 -15.90 1.59
C MET A 385 -12.59 -15.14 2.17
N LEU A 386 -11.55 -15.85 2.61
CA LEU A 386 -10.38 -15.27 3.27
C LEU A 386 -9.12 -15.57 2.47
N GLU A 387 -8.38 -14.53 2.08
CA GLU A 387 -7.06 -14.67 1.46
C GLU A 387 -5.98 -14.79 2.54
N LEU A 388 -5.48 -16.00 2.81
CA LEU A 388 -4.42 -16.18 3.79
C LEU A 388 -3.05 -15.71 3.29
N LYS A 389 -2.77 -15.81 1.98
CA LYS A 389 -1.47 -15.45 1.37
C LYS A 389 -1.39 -13.95 1.03
N ALA A 390 -2.09 -13.10 1.78
CA ALA A 390 -2.00 -11.66 1.67
C ALA A 390 -0.71 -11.18 2.34
N ARG A 391 0.18 -10.57 1.54
CA ARG A 391 1.53 -10.19 2.00
C ARG A 391 1.46 -9.22 3.19
N PHE A 392 2.20 -9.57 4.24
CA PHE A 392 2.39 -8.84 5.51
C PHE A 392 1.21 -8.87 6.48
N ASP A 393 0.11 -9.51 6.09
CA ASP A 393 -1.10 -9.67 6.93
C ASP A 393 -1.34 -11.14 7.31
N GLU A 394 -0.40 -12.03 6.98
CA GLU A 394 -0.59 -13.49 7.09
C GLU A 394 -0.89 -13.90 8.53
N ALA A 395 -0.14 -13.40 9.50
CA ALA A 395 -0.34 -13.70 10.93
C ALA A 395 -1.71 -13.25 11.45
N ASN A 396 -2.18 -12.06 11.03
CA ASN A 396 -3.49 -11.55 11.40
C ASN A 396 -4.61 -12.38 10.73
N ASN A 397 -4.45 -12.72 9.45
CA ASN A 397 -5.42 -13.52 8.71
C ASN A 397 -5.54 -14.94 9.28
N ILE A 398 -4.42 -15.57 9.67
CA ILE A 398 -4.41 -16.88 10.36
C ILE A 398 -5.15 -16.80 11.70
N ARG A 399 -4.83 -15.79 12.54
CA ARG A 399 -5.50 -15.60 13.83
C ARG A 399 -7.00 -15.42 13.68
N TRP A 400 -7.44 -14.61 12.72
CA TRP A 400 -8.86 -14.37 12.46
C TRP A 400 -9.57 -15.57 11.86
N SER A 401 -8.90 -16.32 10.97
CA SER A 401 -9.39 -17.58 10.44
C SER A 401 -9.78 -18.55 11.56
N SER A 402 -8.90 -18.74 12.55
CA SER A 402 -9.18 -19.62 13.69
C SER A 402 -10.38 -19.16 14.52
N LYS A 403 -10.50 -17.84 14.78
CA LYS A 403 -11.65 -17.26 15.51
C LYS A 403 -12.98 -17.40 14.75
N LEU A 404 -12.97 -17.18 13.45
CA LEU A 404 -14.15 -17.30 12.59
C LEU A 404 -14.64 -18.76 12.53
N LYS A 405 -13.73 -19.72 12.32
CA LYS A 405 -14.04 -21.16 12.35
C LYS A 405 -14.67 -21.57 13.69
N ALA A 406 -14.08 -21.15 14.81
CA ALA A 406 -14.60 -21.45 16.14
C ALA A 406 -16.01 -20.89 16.40
N ALA A 407 -16.43 -19.85 15.67
CA ALA A 407 -17.77 -19.27 15.75
C ALA A 407 -18.79 -19.93 14.82
N GLY A 408 -18.41 -20.94 14.04
CA GLY A 408 -19.29 -21.63 13.09
C GLY A 408 -19.37 -20.96 11.71
N VAL A 409 -18.47 -20.02 11.40
CA VAL A 409 -18.39 -19.41 10.07
C VAL A 409 -17.78 -20.38 9.08
N LYS A 410 -18.42 -20.55 7.92
CA LYS A 410 -17.85 -21.31 6.80
C LYS A 410 -16.76 -20.49 6.15
N ILE A 411 -15.50 -20.87 6.36
CA ILE A 411 -14.37 -20.24 5.68
C ILE A 411 -14.14 -20.94 4.35
N ILE A 412 -13.95 -20.15 3.31
CA ILE A 412 -13.48 -20.58 2.00
C ILE A 412 -12.12 -19.92 1.80
N TYR A 413 -11.11 -20.72 1.52
CA TYR A 413 -9.78 -20.21 1.18
C TYR A 413 -9.66 -20.04 -0.33
N SER A 414 -8.98 -18.99 -0.77
CA SER A 414 -8.57 -18.84 -2.16
C SER A 414 -7.57 -19.96 -2.51
N SER A 415 -7.67 -20.50 -3.73
CA SER A 415 -6.65 -21.41 -4.26
C SER A 415 -5.40 -20.61 -4.68
N SER A 416 -4.22 -21.24 -4.79
CA SER A 416 -3.05 -20.54 -5.36
C SER A 416 -3.29 -20.07 -6.79
N ALA A 417 -4.15 -20.79 -7.53
CA ALA A 417 -4.46 -20.49 -8.92
C ALA A 417 -5.23 -19.17 -9.08
N PHE A 418 -6.11 -18.82 -8.12
CA PHE A 418 -6.89 -17.58 -8.16
C PHE A 418 -7.09 -16.96 -6.78
N LYS A 419 -6.37 -15.85 -6.55
CA LYS A 419 -6.55 -15.02 -5.35
C LYS A 419 -7.82 -14.18 -5.46
N VAL A 420 -8.63 -14.16 -4.41
CA VAL A 420 -9.84 -13.32 -4.37
C VAL A 420 -9.45 -11.94 -3.85
N HIS A 421 -9.60 -10.94 -4.71
CA HIS A 421 -9.27 -9.55 -4.40
C HIS A 421 -10.47 -8.61 -4.58
N ALA A 422 -11.63 -9.15 -4.98
CA ALA A 422 -12.91 -8.46 -4.87
C ALA A 422 -13.20 -8.04 -3.41
N LYS A 423 -13.89 -6.91 -3.23
CA LYS A 423 -14.34 -6.41 -1.93
C LYS A 423 -15.84 -6.22 -1.94
N VAL A 424 -16.50 -7.34 -1.71
CA VAL A 424 -17.94 -7.48 -1.85
C VAL A 424 -18.53 -8.21 -0.66
N ALA A 425 -19.75 -7.84 -0.29
CA ALA A 425 -20.55 -8.58 0.67
C ALA A 425 -22.00 -8.71 0.17
N LEU A 426 -22.68 -9.76 0.62
CA LEU A 426 -24.07 -10.04 0.28
C LEU A 426 -24.79 -10.53 1.54
N VAL A 427 -25.92 -9.91 1.86
CA VAL A 427 -26.80 -10.28 2.97
C VAL A 427 -28.15 -10.69 2.40
N LYS A 428 -28.64 -11.86 2.83
CA LYS A 428 -29.98 -12.34 2.48
C LYS A 428 -30.91 -12.21 3.68
N ARG A 429 -32.04 -11.56 3.46
CA ARG A 429 -33.10 -11.33 4.45
C ARG A 429 -34.39 -11.97 3.95
N LYS A 430 -35.11 -12.69 4.82
CA LYS A 430 -36.35 -13.37 4.45
C LYS A 430 -37.50 -12.90 5.33
N VAL A 431 -38.50 -12.25 4.73
CA VAL A 431 -39.71 -11.75 5.42
C VAL A 431 -40.93 -12.33 4.73
N GLU A 432 -41.82 -12.99 5.49
CA GLU A 432 -43.08 -13.56 4.99
C GLU A 432 -42.94 -14.44 3.72
N GLY A 433 -41.81 -15.15 3.60
CA GLY A 433 -41.51 -16.02 2.46
C GLY A 433 -40.75 -15.34 1.31
N THR A 434 -40.74 -14.01 1.24
CA THR A 434 -40.00 -13.22 0.25
C THR A 434 -38.54 -13.09 0.68
N THR A 435 -37.60 -13.38 -0.22
CA THR A 435 -36.16 -13.21 0.03
C THR A 435 -35.67 -11.94 -0.64
N SER A 436 -35.20 -10.98 0.15
CA SER A 436 -34.53 -9.77 -0.30
C SER A 436 -33.03 -9.91 -0.09
N ALA A 437 -32.25 -9.23 -0.93
CA ALA A 437 -30.81 -9.23 -0.85
C ALA A 437 -30.28 -7.79 -0.75
N TYR A 438 -29.18 -7.63 -0.04
CA TYR A 438 -28.46 -6.37 0.10
C TYR A 438 -26.99 -6.63 -0.17
N GLY A 439 -26.37 -5.79 -0.98
CA GLY A 439 -24.96 -5.92 -1.30
C GLY A 439 -24.16 -4.71 -0.89
N LEU A 440 -22.88 -4.99 -0.66
CA LEU A 440 -21.83 -3.99 -0.55
C LEU A 440 -20.84 -4.26 -1.66
N PHE A 441 -20.49 -3.24 -2.43
CA PHE A 441 -19.41 -3.28 -3.40
C PHE A 441 -18.42 -2.15 -3.12
N SER A 442 -17.12 -2.45 -3.14
CA SER A 442 -16.07 -1.49 -2.76
C SER A 442 -14.88 -1.51 -3.73
N THR A 443 -14.26 -0.36 -3.94
CA THR A 443 -12.94 -0.25 -4.61
C THR A 443 -11.79 -0.72 -3.71
N GLY A 444 -11.97 -0.65 -2.39
CA GLY A 444 -10.97 -0.89 -1.36
C GLY A 444 -11.30 -1.98 -0.36
N ASN A 445 -10.32 -2.30 0.49
CA ASN A 445 -10.45 -3.32 1.53
C ASN A 445 -11.53 -2.95 2.56
N LEU A 446 -12.23 -3.96 3.08
CA LEU A 446 -13.16 -3.80 4.21
C LEU A 446 -12.38 -3.67 5.53
N ASN A 447 -11.65 -2.56 5.69
CA ASN A 447 -10.73 -2.31 6.78
C ASN A 447 -10.86 -0.86 7.26
N GLU A 448 -11.34 -0.72 8.49
CA GLU A 448 -11.61 0.57 9.14
C GLU A 448 -10.35 1.41 9.41
N THR A 449 -9.18 0.78 9.46
CA THR A 449 -7.91 1.47 9.64
C THR A 449 -7.50 2.15 8.34
N THR A 450 -7.49 1.41 7.22
CA THR A 450 -7.11 1.96 5.92
C THR A 450 -8.13 2.97 5.39
N ALA A 451 -9.42 2.79 5.72
CA ALA A 451 -10.48 3.73 5.37
C ALA A 451 -10.25 5.16 5.90
N ARG A 452 -9.33 5.38 6.84
CA ARG A 452 -8.99 6.72 7.35
C ARG A 452 -8.04 7.51 6.46
N PHE A 453 -7.38 6.85 5.50
CA PHE A 453 -6.37 7.48 4.66
C PHE A 453 -6.36 6.99 3.21
N TYR A 454 -7.18 6.00 2.83
CA TYR A 454 -7.35 5.55 1.45
C TYR A 454 -8.59 6.21 0.85
N THR A 455 -8.43 6.81 -0.34
CA THR A 455 -9.56 7.36 -1.09
C THR A 455 -10.30 6.22 -1.79
N ASP A 456 -11.35 5.69 -1.16
CA ASP A 456 -12.10 4.54 -1.67
C ASP A 456 -13.59 4.87 -1.79
N HIS A 457 -14.25 4.18 -2.71
CA HIS A 457 -15.67 4.36 -2.99
C HIS A 457 -16.40 3.05 -2.69
N ILE A 458 -17.48 3.15 -1.91
CA ILE A 458 -18.26 2.01 -1.44
C ILE A 458 -19.73 2.27 -1.76
N VAL A 459 -20.38 1.29 -2.38
CA VAL A 459 -21.81 1.33 -2.69
C VAL A 459 -22.53 0.24 -1.89
N LEU A 460 -23.54 0.65 -1.13
CA LEU A 460 -24.55 -0.25 -0.54
C LEU A 460 -25.79 -0.21 -1.44
N THR A 461 -26.29 -1.37 -1.85
CA THR A 461 -27.37 -1.45 -2.83
C THR A 461 -28.32 -2.61 -2.59
N ALA A 462 -29.58 -2.44 -2.99
CA ALA A 462 -30.59 -3.50 -3.11
C ALA A 462 -30.85 -3.90 -4.58
N SER A 463 -29.96 -3.54 -5.52
CA SER A 463 -30.09 -3.82 -6.95
C SER A 463 -30.14 -5.33 -7.26
N GLU A 464 -31.35 -5.87 -7.39
CA GLU A 464 -31.59 -7.29 -7.60
C GLU A 464 -30.78 -7.90 -8.76
N PRO A 465 -30.63 -7.24 -9.93
CA PRO A 465 -29.83 -7.79 -11.04
C PRO A 465 -28.36 -8.01 -10.67
N MET A 466 -27.72 -7.02 -10.04
CA MET A 466 -26.32 -7.12 -9.58
C MET A 466 -26.16 -8.16 -8.46
N LEU A 467 -27.10 -8.20 -7.52
CA LEU A 467 -27.02 -9.10 -6.37
C LEU A 467 -27.23 -10.57 -6.75
N LYS A 468 -28.07 -10.85 -7.75
CA LYS A 468 -28.21 -12.19 -8.32
C LYS A 468 -26.90 -12.68 -8.97
N GLU A 469 -26.20 -11.79 -9.67
CA GLU A 469 -24.88 -12.10 -10.24
C GLU A 469 -23.82 -12.31 -9.15
N LEU A 470 -23.82 -11.46 -8.12
CA LEU A 470 -22.92 -11.59 -6.98
C LEU A 470 -23.15 -12.90 -6.22
N GLU A 471 -24.41 -13.31 -6.03
CA GLU A 471 -24.75 -14.60 -5.42
C GLU A 471 -24.18 -15.77 -6.22
N ARG A 472 -24.33 -15.76 -7.56
CA ARG A 472 -23.75 -16.78 -8.44
C ARG A 472 -22.23 -16.83 -8.31
N LEU A 473 -21.57 -15.66 -8.20
CA LEU A 473 -20.14 -15.58 -7.98
C LEU A 473 -19.74 -16.22 -6.64
N PHE A 474 -20.44 -15.92 -5.53
CA PHE A 474 -20.19 -16.60 -4.26
C PHE A 474 -20.42 -18.12 -4.34
N GLY A 475 -21.45 -18.55 -5.08
CA GLY A 475 -21.69 -19.95 -5.36
C GLY A 475 -20.53 -20.62 -6.10
N PHE A 476 -19.96 -19.97 -7.11
CA PHE A 476 -18.78 -20.44 -7.84
C PHE A 476 -17.53 -20.48 -6.95
N LEU A 477 -17.29 -19.41 -6.18
CA LEU A 477 -16.17 -19.33 -5.25
C LEU A 477 -16.18 -20.46 -4.22
N GLY A 478 -17.36 -20.96 -3.85
CA GLY A 478 -17.53 -22.13 -3.00
C GLY A 478 -17.15 -23.48 -3.63
N LYS A 479 -16.98 -23.57 -4.96
CA LYS A 479 -16.76 -24.85 -5.69
C LYS A 479 -15.32 -25.38 -5.63
N LYS A 480 -14.38 -24.72 -4.93
CA LYS A 480 -12.96 -25.13 -4.80
C LYS A 480 -12.27 -25.51 -6.12
N LYS A 481 -12.63 -24.86 -7.23
CA LYS A 481 -12.07 -25.14 -8.56
C LYS A 481 -10.81 -24.30 -8.81
N LYS A 482 -9.87 -24.88 -9.57
CA LYS A 482 -8.62 -24.22 -9.97
C LYS A 482 -8.78 -23.23 -11.11
N LYS A 483 -9.86 -23.27 -11.91
CA LYS A 483 -10.22 -22.31 -12.99
C LYS A 483 -11.71 -22.45 -13.34
N PRO A 484 -12.40 -21.39 -13.78
CA PRO A 484 -13.72 -21.55 -14.40
C PRO A 484 -13.59 -22.45 -15.64
N ALA A 485 -14.25 -23.60 -15.62
CA ALA A 485 -14.43 -24.42 -16.81
C ALA A 485 -15.57 -23.86 -17.69
N LEU A 486 -15.75 -24.40 -18.89
CA LEU A 486 -16.85 -24.00 -19.78
C LEU A 486 -18.23 -24.10 -19.09
N GLU A 487 -18.41 -25.12 -18.25
CA GLU A 487 -19.61 -25.35 -17.42
C GLU A 487 -19.79 -24.37 -16.27
N ASP A 488 -18.73 -23.65 -15.86
CA ASP A 488 -18.77 -22.65 -14.78
C ASP A 488 -18.96 -21.23 -15.31
N ARG A 489 -19.16 -21.05 -16.63
CA ARG A 489 -19.40 -19.73 -17.20
C ARG A 489 -20.68 -19.13 -16.64
N ILE A 490 -20.52 -18.12 -15.80
CA ILE A 490 -21.61 -17.30 -15.32
C ILE A 490 -21.82 -16.17 -16.33
N PRO A 491 -23.03 -16.01 -16.91
CA PRO A 491 -23.32 -14.87 -17.76
C PRO A 491 -23.48 -13.64 -16.87
N PHE A 492 -22.45 -12.81 -16.84
CA PHE A 492 -22.47 -11.52 -16.18
C PHE A 492 -22.87 -10.44 -17.19
N GLN A 493 -24.02 -9.82 -16.95
CA GLN A 493 -24.58 -8.71 -17.72
C GLN A 493 -24.27 -7.36 -17.07
N HIS A 494 -24.16 -7.34 -15.74
CA HIS A 494 -23.92 -6.11 -14.96
C HIS A 494 -22.50 -6.08 -14.41
N LEU A 495 -22.08 -7.13 -13.70
CA LEU A 495 -20.75 -7.19 -13.09
C LEU A 495 -19.67 -7.47 -14.14
N LEU A 496 -18.51 -6.86 -13.95
CA LEU A 496 -17.28 -7.17 -14.69
C LEU A 496 -16.41 -7.98 -13.72
N VAL A 497 -16.22 -9.27 -14.03
CA VAL A 497 -15.49 -10.19 -13.15
C VAL A 497 -14.27 -10.76 -13.87
N ALA A 498 -13.09 -10.59 -13.27
CA ALA A 498 -11.86 -11.18 -13.80
C ALA A 498 -11.97 -12.71 -13.82
N GLN A 499 -11.31 -13.37 -14.78
CA GLN A 499 -11.55 -14.77 -15.21
C GLN A 499 -12.85 -15.04 -15.97
N PHE A 500 -13.75 -14.07 -16.07
CA PHE A 500 -15.02 -14.22 -16.79
C PHE A 500 -15.09 -13.22 -17.95
N ASN A 501 -15.60 -12.02 -17.71
CA ASN A 501 -15.92 -11.04 -18.75
C ASN A 501 -15.15 -9.71 -18.58
N LEU A 502 -14.42 -9.48 -17.49
CA LEU A 502 -13.87 -8.15 -17.19
C LEU A 502 -13.00 -7.56 -18.31
N GLN A 503 -12.02 -8.31 -18.82
CA GLN A 503 -11.16 -7.81 -19.90
C GLN A 503 -11.94 -7.57 -21.19
N SER A 504 -12.74 -8.55 -21.63
CA SER A 504 -13.48 -8.45 -22.89
C SER A 504 -14.47 -7.28 -22.85
N ARG A 505 -15.12 -7.05 -21.71
CA ARG A 505 -16.02 -5.91 -21.52
C ARG A 505 -15.28 -4.58 -21.59
N PHE A 506 -14.10 -4.44 -21.00
CA PHE A 506 -13.31 -3.22 -21.17
C PHE A 506 -12.87 -3.02 -22.63
N LEU A 507 -12.46 -4.07 -23.34
CA LEU A 507 -12.14 -3.99 -24.76
C LEU A 507 -13.34 -3.55 -25.60
N GLU A 508 -14.53 -4.12 -25.35
CA GLU A 508 -15.78 -3.75 -26.03
C GLU A 508 -16.17 -2.27 -25.79
N LEU A 509 -15.97 -1.77 -24.56
CA LEU A 509 -16.21 -0.37 -24.21
C LEU A 509 -15.24 0.56 -24.97
N LEU A 510 -13.96 0.19 -25.05
CA LEU A 510 -12.95 0.94 -25.80
C LEU A 510 -13.23 0.91 -27.32
N ASP A 511 -13.57 -0.25 -27.87
CA ASP A 511 -13.96 -0.44 -29.27
C ASP A 511 -15.13 0.45 -29.66
N ARG A 512 -16.11 0.60 -28.76
CA ARG A 512 -17.25 1.48 -29.00
C ARG A 512 -16.82 2.94 -29.11
N GLU A 513 -15.94 3.42 -28.24
CA GLU A 513 -15.41 4.79 -28.34
C GLU A 513 -14.61 5.00 -29.63
N ILE A 514 -13.79 4.00 -30.03
CA ILE A 514 -13.09 4.00 -31.32
C ILE A 514 -14.08 4.16 -32.48
N VAL A 515 -15.15 3.36 -32.50
CA VAL A 515 -16.18 3.43 -33.55
C VAL A 515 -16.90 4.77 -33.55
N ASN A 516 -17.16 5.36 -32.39
CA ASN A 516 -17.77 6.68 -32.28
C ASN A 516 -16.85 7.77 -32.86
N ALA A 517 -15.57 7.78 -32.47
CA ALA A 517 -14.58 8.72 -32.97
C ALA A 517 -14.41 8.62 -34.50
N GLY A 518 -14.33 7.39 -35.02
CA GLY A 518 -14.26 7.13 -36.47
C GLY A 518 -15.49 7.61 -37.26
N LYS A 519 -16.63 7.82 -36.60
CA LYS A 519 -17.85 8.43 -37.17
C LYS A 519 -17.93 9.94 -36.96
N GLY A 520 -16.92 10.56 -36.33
CA GLY A 520 -16.94 11.97 -35.93
C GLY A 520 -17.90 12.28 -34.77
N LEU A 521 -18.33 11.25 -34.01
CA LEU A 521 -19.17 11.43 -32.82
C LEU A 521 -18.31 11.70 -31.58
N PRO A 522 -18.83 12.42 -30.57
CA PRO A 522 -18.14 12.61 -29.30
C PRO A 522 -17.69 11.31 -28.63
N ALA A 523 -16.37 11.15 -28.49
CA ALA A 523 -15.74 10.00 -27.87
C ALA A 523 -14.66 10.47 -26.88
N HIS A 524 -14.83 10.12 -25.60
CA HIS A 524 -13.93 10.52 -24.52
C HIS A 524 -13.87 9.41 -23.48
N ILE A 525 -12.69 9.21 -22.91
CA ILE A 525 -12.44 8.20 -21.89
C ILE A 525 -11.71 8.89 -20.73
N THR A 526 -12.20 8.67 -19.50
CA THR A 526 -11.45 9.02 -18.28
C THR A 526 -11.31 7.80 -17.40
N ILE A 527 -10.07 7.41 -17.09
CA ILE A 527 -9.78 6.25 -16.24
C ILE A 527 -8.92 6.68 -15.07
N LYS A 528 -9.36 6.32 -13.86
CA LYS A 528 -8.61 6.44 -12.62
C LYS A 528 -8.27 5.05 -12.11
N LEU A 529 -6.99 4.80 -11.82
CA LEU A 529 -6.53 3.53 -11.27
C LEU A 529 -5.22 3.71 -10.49
N ASN A 530 -4.79 2.67 -9.76
CA ASN A 530 -3.49 2.73 -9.08
C ASN A 530 -2.37 2.36 -10.04
N ASN A 531 -2.58 1.35 -10.89
CA ASN A 531 -1.55 0.76 -11.73
C ASN A 531 -2.08 0.37 -13.14
N LEU A 532 -1.34 0.73 -14.19
CA LEU A 532 -1.59 0.39 -15.59
C LEU A 532 -0.36 -0.32 -16.16
N GLU A 533 -0.49 -1.61 -16.49
CA GLU A 533 0.61 -2.49 -16.89
C GLU A 533 0.22 -3.47 -18.01
N GLU A 534 -1.04 -3.88 -18.09
CA GLU A 534 -1.50 -4.93 -19.00
C GLU A 534 -1.49 -4.46 -20.46
N LYS A 535 -0.70 -5.15 -21.31
CA LYS A 535 -0.38 -4.70 -22.66
C LYS A 535 -1.58 -4.67 -23.61
N ILE A 536 -2.52 -5.61 -23.51
CA ILE A 536 -3.67 -5.66 -24.45
C ILE A 536 -4.57 -4.44 -24.24
N LEU A 537 -4.87 -4.07 -22.99
CA LEU A 537 -5.63 -2.87 -22.67
C LEU A 537 -4.86 -1.59 -23.02
N ILE A 538 -3.55 -1.54 -22.77
CA ILE A 538 -2.71 -0.39 -23.20
C ILE A 538 -2.73 -0.23 -24.72
N ASN A 539 -2.60 -1.32 -25.48
CA ASN A 539 -2.67 -1.29 -26.95
C ASN A 539 -4.01 -0.76 -27.42
N LYS A 540 -5.07 -1.17 -26.73
CA LYS A 540 -6.40 -0.70 -27.07
C LYS A 540 -6.59 0.78 -26.79
N LEU A 541 -5.93 1.32 -25.77
CA LEU A 541 -5.87 2.77 -25.54
C LEU A 541 -5.07 3.49 -26.66
N TYR A 542 -3.97 2.92 -27.13
CA TYR A 542 -3.23 3.48 -28.28
C TYR A 542 -4.06 3.47 -29.57
N GLU A 543 -4.77 2.38 -29.86
CA GLU A 543 -5.73 2.30 -30.97
C GLU A 543 -6.83 3.37 -30.84
N ALA A 544 -7.36 3.57 -29.64
CA ALA A 544 -8.36 4.60 -29.36
C ALA A 544 -7.81 6.02 -29.58
N SER A 545 -6.60 6.31 -29.10
CA SER A 545 -5.93 7.58 -29.38
C SER A 545 -5.76 7.81 -30.88
N ASN A 546 -5.30 6.82 -31.62
CA ASN A 546 -5.09 6.90 -33.07
C ASN A 546 -6.41 7.09 -33.86
N ALA A 547 -7.54 6.62 -33.31
CA ALA A 547 -8.87 6.85 -33.87
C ALA A 547 -9.43 8.26 -33.55
N GLY A 548 -8.72 9.07 -32.75
CA GLY A 548 -9.15 10.41 -32.35
C GLY A 548 -9.92 10.47 -31.04
N VAL A 549 -9.96 9.39 -30.25
CA VAL A 549 -10.57 9.40 -28.91
C VAL A 549 -9.66 10.19 -27.96
N ILE A 550 -10.25 11.13 -27.21
CA ILE A 550 -9.52 11.87 -26.17
C ILE A 550 -9.51 11.04 -24.88
N ILE A 551 -8.33 10.81 -24.29
CA ILE A 551 -8.14 9.89 -23.17
C ILE A 551 -7.41 10.57 -22.01
N ASN A 552 -8.08 10.63 -20.87
CA ASN A 552 -7.56 11.19 -19.62
C ASN A 552 -7.27 10.05 -18.63
N LEU A 553 -6.02 9.89 -18.22
CA LEU A 553 -5.62 8.85 -17.28
C LEU A 553 -5.12 9.46 -15.96
N ILE A 554 -5.72 9.06 -14.85
CA ILE A 554 -5.26 9.38 -13.50
C ILE A 554 -4.64 8.12 -12.90
N VAL A 555 -3.31 8.01 -12.98
CA VAL A 555 -2.55 6.81 -12.57
C VAL A 555 -1.58 7.17 -11.47
N ARG A 556 -1.89 6.78 -10.23
CA ARG A 556 -1.11 7.23 -9.09
C ARG A 556 0.25 6.53 -8.92
N SER A 557 0.39 5.28 -9.34
CA SER A 557 1.62 4.48 -9.18
C SER A 557 2.15 4.02 -10.55
N ILE A 558 2.23 2.71 -10.82
CA ILE A 558 2.82 2.17 -12.05
C ILE A 558 1.99 2.57 -13.27
N CYS A 559 2.64 3.16 -14.28
CA CYS A 559 2.08 3.36 -15.61
C CYS A 559 3.09 2.91 -16.67
N CYS A 560 2.79 1.83 -17.39
CA CYS A 560 3.60 1.34 -18.50
C CYS A 560 3.23 1.99 -19.84
N LEU A 561 2.14 2.75 -19.89
CA LEU A 561 1.72 3.51 -21.07
C LEU A 561 2.62 4.75 -21.24
N VAL A 562 3.09 5.00 -22.47
CA VAL A 562 3.86 6.20 -22.86
C VAL A 562 2.92 7.21 -23.50
N PRO A 563 2.64 8.37 -22.87
CA PRO A 563 1.73 9.39 -23.40
C PRO A 563 2.42 10.33 -24.39
N GLY A 564 1.62 10.99 -25.25
CA GLY A 564 2.08 12.08 -26.13
C GLY A 564 2.93 11.68 -27.33
N VAL A 565 2.99 10.40 -27.69
CA VAL A 565 3.81 9.91 -28.81
C VAL A 565 3.03 10.04 -30.14
N PRO A 566 3.57 10.73 -31.16
CA PRO A 566 2.96 10.82 -32.49
C PRO A 566 2.58 9.47 -33.08
N GLY A 567 1.33 9.32 -33.56
CA GLY A 567 0.84 8.06 -34.13
C GLY A 567 0.64 6.91 -33.14
N GLN A 568 0.71 7.16 -31.83
CA GLN A 568 0.45 6.17 -30.78
C GLN A 568 -0.44 6.72 -29.65
N SER A 569 -0.11 7.88 -29.10
CA SER A 569 -0.72 8.38 -27.85
C SER A 569 -0.86 9.91 -27.79
N GLU A 570 -0.94 10.58 -28.94
CA GLU A 570 -1.13 12.05 -29.05
C GLU A 570 -2.35 12.55 -28.29
N ASN A 571 -3.41 11.74 -28.21
CA ASN A 571 -4.66 12.08 -27.54
C ASN A 571 -4.74 11.53 -26.11
N ILE A 572 -3.63 11.02 -25.55
CA ILE A 572 -3.58 10.45 -24.20
C ILE A 572 -2.76 11.37 -23.29
N THR A 573 -3.40 11.86 -22.23
CA THR A 573 -2.74 12.59 -21.15
C THR A 573 -2.77 11.77 -19.86
N VAL A 574 -1.64 11.69 -19.17
CA VAL A 574 -1.50 10.94 -17.90
C VAL A 574 -1.15 11.91 -16.78
N LYS A 575 -2.01 11.98 -15.76
CA LYS A 575 -1.74 12.68 -14.50
C LYS A 575 -1.51 11.70 -13.36
N ARG A 576 -0.58 12.05 -12.46
CA ARG A 576 -0.31 11.36 -11.20
C ARG A 576 -0.57 12.31 -10.05
N ILE A 577 -1.34 11.85 -9.05
CA ILE A 577 -1.67 12.61 -7.84
C ILE A 577 -1.13 11.84 -6.64
N VAL A 578 -0.28 12.51 -5.86
CA VAL A 578 0.22 12.06 -4.56
C VAL A 578 0.03 13.23 -3.60
N ASP A 579 -0.67 12.98 -2.50
CA ASP A 579 -1.07 14.00 -1.53
C ASP A 579 -1.29 13.31 -0.16
N ARG A 580 -1.89 14.02 0.81
CA ARG A 580 -2.24 13.58 2.17
C ARG A 580 -2.87 12.19 2.21
N TYR A 581 -3.89 11.95 1.40
CA TYR A 581 -4.56 10.65 1.30
C TYR A 581 -4.01 9.84 0.13
N LEU A 582 -3.98 8.53 0.31
CA LEU A 582 -3.54 7.60 -0.71
C LEU A 582 -4.65 7.40 -1.74
N GLU A 583 -4.40 7.86 -2.98
CA GLU A 583 -5.33 7.69 -4.09
C GLU A 583 -5.56 6.21 -4.41
N HIS A 584 -6.71 5.64 -4.05
CA HIS A 584 -6.93 4.19 -4.14
C HIS A 584 -8.11 3.76 -5.02
N GLY A 585 -9.14 4.57 -5.14
CA GLY A 585 -10.34 4.29 -5.92
C GLY A 585 -10.03 4.04 -7.39
N ARG A 586 -10.74 3.09 -8.00
CA ARG A 586 -10.68 2.83 -9.46
C ARG A 586 -12.01 3.18 -10.09
N LEU A 587 -11.98 4.06 -11.07
CA LEU A 587 -13.14 4.56 -11.79
C LEU A 587 -12.86 4.52 -13.30
N PHE A 588 -13.86 4.16 -14.09
CA PHE A 588 -13.77 4.04 -15.54
C PHE A 588 -14.98 4.71 -16.17
N LEU A 589 -14.78 5.87 -16.78
CA LEU A 589 -15.81 6.68 -17.42
C LEU A 589 -15.64 6.62 -18.95
N PHE A 590 -16.68 6.17 -19.64
CA PHE A 590 -16.75 6.14 -21.10
C PHE A 590 -17.87 7.07 -21.57
N HIS A 591 -17.60 7.94 -22.55
CA HIS A 591 -18.54 8.98 -22.97
C HIS A 591 -19.78 8.42 -23.68
N ASN A 592 -19.61 7.37 -24.49
CA ASN A 592 -20.66 6.65 -25.19
C ASN A 592 -21.64 7.59 -25.92
N ASN A 593 -21.08 8.53 -26.68
CA ASN A 593 -21.86 9.52 -27.44
C ASN A 593 -22.93 10.25 -26.59
N GLY A 594 -22.59 10.61 -25.35
CA GLY A 594 -23.45 11.35 -24.42
C GLY A 594 -24.27 10.48 -23.47
N ASN A 595 -24.35 9.17 -23.69
CA ASN A 595 -24.96 8.23 -22.74
C ASN A 595 -23.88 7.57 -21.86
N GLU A 596 -23.17 8.39 -21.10
CA GLU A 596 -21.95 7.98 -20.42
C GLU A 596 -22.15 6.75 -19.54
N GLU A 597 -21.13 5.91 -19.44
CA GLU A 597 -21.12 4.77 -18.54
C GLU A 597 -19.97 4.92 -17.55
N LEU A 598 -20.31 4.86 -16.25
CA LEU A 598 -19.34 4.90 -15.16
C LEU A 598 -19.29 3.54 -14.47
N PHE A 599 -18.10 2.96 -14.43
CA PHE A 599 -17.79 1.76 -13.68
C PHE A 599 -16.81 2.06 -12.56
N MET A 600 -16.86 1.26 -11.51
CA MET A 600 -15.93 1.32 -10.40
C MET A 600 -15.64 -0.08 -9.87
N GLY A 601 -14.53 -0.27 -9.15
CA GLY A 601 -14.30 -1.55 -8.49
C GLY A 601 -12.87 -1.80 -8.05
N SER A 602 -12.56 -3.08 -7.92
CA SER A 602 -11.34 -3.56 -7.25
C SER A 602 -10.14 -3.76 -8.18
N ALA A 603 -10.36 -3.82 -9.50
CA ALA A 603 -9.32 -4.13 -10.48
C ALA A 603 -8.51 -2.89 -10.89
N ASP A 604 -7.19 -2.98 -10.76
CA ASP A 604 -6.27 -2.23 -11.61
C ASP A 604 -6.10 -2.95 -12.96
N TRP A 605 -5.49 -2.29 -13.94
CA TRP A 605 -5.14 -2.91 -15.23
C TRP A 605 -3.73 -3.47 -15.22
N MET A 606 -3.48 -4.45 -14.33
CA MET A 606 -2.24 -5.23 -14.32
C MET A 606 -2.50 -6.69 -14.65
N ASN A 607 -1.49 -7.38 -15.17
CA ASN A 607 -1.58 -8.80 -15.55
C ASN A 607 -2.22 -9.67 -14.47
N ARG A 608 -1.80 -9.51 -13.21
CA ARG A 608 -2.37 -10.29 -12.09
C ARG A 608 -3.83 -9.99 -11.80
N ASN A 609 -4.30 -8.75 -11.98
CA ASN A 609 -5.70 -8.38 -11.72
C ASN A 609 -6.61 -8.90 -12.83
N ILE A 610 -6.15 -8.85 -14.08
CA ILE A 610 -6.93 -9.29 -15.23
C ILE A 610 -6.95 -10.82 -15.35
N TYR A 611 -5.80 -11.49 -15.12
CA TYR A 611 -5.60 -12.90 -15.47
C TYR A 611 -5.37 -13.87 -14.30
N SER A 612 -5.11 -13.40 -13.08
CA SER A 612 -4.71 -14.29 -11.97
C SER A 612 -5.52 -14.07 -10.68
N ARG A 613 -6.47 -13.14 -10.70
CA ARG A 613 -7.31 -12.80 -9.55
C ARG A 613 -8.78 -12.87 -9.92
N ILE A 614 -9.61 -13.01 -8.90
CA ILE A 614 -11.02 -12.68 -8.97
C ILE A 614 -11.17 -11.24 -8.46
N GLU A 615 -11.36 -10.33 -9.41
CA GLU A 615 -11.71 -8.93 -9.18
C GLU A 615 -13.16 -8.71 -9.61
N VAL A 616 -13.82 -7.73 -9.00
CA VAL A 616 -15.15 -7.28 -9.39
C VAL A 616 -15.11 -5.77 -9.64
N CYS A 617 -15.54 -5.37 -10.83
CA CYS A 617 -15.97 -4.03 -11.17
C CYS A 617 -17.47 -4.04 -11.48
N PHE A 618 -18.13 -2.90 -11.31
CA PHE A 618 -19.58 -2.79 -11.42
C PHE A 618 -19.98 -1.38 -11.90
N PRO A 619 -21.10 -1.26 -12.62
CA PRO A 619 -21.64 0.01 -13.09
C PRO A 619 -22.30 0.79 -11.95
N VAL A 620 -22.25 2.12 -12.05
CA VAL A 620 -22.98 3.04 -11.17
C VAL A 620 -24.28 3.46 -11.86
N TYR A 621 -25.40 2.90 -11.42
CA TYR A 621 -26.72 3.15 -12.04
C TYR A 621 -27.44 4.39 -11.50
N ASP A 622 -27.31 4.65 -10.20
CA ASP A 622 -27.90 5.84 -9.59
C ASP A 622 -27.27 7.11 -10.21
N GLN A 623 -28.12 7.96 -10.78
CA GLN A 623 -27.65 9.14 -11.53
C GLN A 623 -27.05 10.20 -10.62
N GLN A 624 -27.46 10.28 -9.35
CA GLN A 624 -26.88 11.22 -8.40
C GLN A 624 -25.47 10.76 -7.99
N HIS A 625 -25.29 9.48 -7.66
CA HIS A 625 -23.96 8.94 -7.36
C HIS A 625 -23.03 9.02 -8.57
N LYS A 626 -23.55 8.77 -9.78
CA LYS A 626 -22.79 8.95 -11.01
C LYS A 626 -22.36 10.41 -11.19
N ALA A 627 -23.23 11.37 -10.94
CA ALA A 627 -22.89 12.80 -11.03
C ALA A 627 -21.84 13.21 -9.99
N GLU A 628 -21.96 12.75 -8.74
CA GLU A 628 -21.00 13.01 -7.68
C GLU A 628 -19.61 12.46 -8.00
N LEU A 629 -19.52 11.19 -8.40
CA LEU A 629 -18.25 10.55 -8.78
C LEU A 629 -17.62 11.21 -10.03
N LYS A 630 -18.44 11.69 -10.97
CA LYS A 630 -17.96 12.47 -12.11
C LYS A 630 -17.37 13.81 -11.67
N GLU A 631 -17.99 14.52 -10.72
CA GLU A 631 -17.44 15.77 -10.21
C GLU A 631 -16.14 15.52 -9.44
N ILE A 632 -16.07 14.45 -8.64
CA ILE A 632 -14.82 14.01 -7.98
C ILE A 632 -13.72 13.76 -9.03
N LEU A 633 -14.01 13.01 -10.09
CA LEU A 633 -13.04 12.75 -11.16
C LEU A 633 -12.59 14.02 -11.86
N LYS A 634 -13.52 14.95 -12.11
CA LYS A 634 -13.22 16.24 -12.73
C LYS A 634 -12.31 17.08 -11.84
N ILE A 635 -12.63 17.21 -10.54
CA ILE A 635 -11.78 17.91 -9.56
C ILE A 635 -10.37 17.31 -9.52
N GLN A 636 -10.25 15.98 -9.55
CA GLN A 636 -8.94 15.31 -9.62
C GLN A 636 -8.21 15.60 -10.94
N TRP A 637 -8.94 15.61 -12.05
CA TRP A 637 -8.35 15.94 -13.34
C TRP A 637 -7.89 17.40 -13.43
N GLU A 638 -8.61 18.32 -12.79
CA GLU A 638 -8.33 19.75 -12.75
C GLU A 638 -7.29 20.14 -11.70
N ASP A 639 -6.80 19.19 -10.89
CA ASP A 639 -5.74 19.44 -9.93
C ASP A 639 -4.49 19.99 -10.63
N THR A 640 -3.94 21.06 -10.05
CA THR A 640 -2.69 21.70 -10.47
C THR A 640 -1.73 21.97 -9.31
N VAL A 641 -2.07 21.55 -8.10
CA VAL A 641 -1.24 21.74 -6.89
C VAL A 641 -0.43 20.47 -6.60
N LYS A 642 -1.09 19.31 -6.62
CA LYS A 642 -0.51 18.00 -6.29
C LYS A 642 -0.41 17.09 -7.51
N ALA A 643 -1.18 17.34 -8.56
CA ALA A 643 -1.05 16.60 -9.81
C ALA A 643 0.25 16.96 -10.54
N VAL A 644 0.90 15.93 -11.07
CA VAL A 644 1.96 16.04 -12.07
C VAL A 644 1.51 15.36 -13.35
N GLU A 645 1.93 15.88 -14.50
CA GLU A 645 1.79 15.19 -15.77
C GLU A 645 2.98 14.27 -15.99
N LEU A 646 2.72 13.03 -16.42
CA LEU A 646 3.77 12.09 -16.80
C LEU A 646 4.07 12.28 -18.29
N ASN A 647 5.31 12.63 -18.64
CA ASN A 647 5.71 12.81 -20.04
C ASN A 647 6.24 11.50 -20.67
N SER A 648 6.65 11.56 -21.95
CA SER A 648 7.23 10.42 -22.69
C SER A 648 8.58 9.92 -22.16
N ASP A 649 9.23 10.66 -21.24
CA ASP A 649 10.51 10.30 -20.63
C ASP A 649 10.33 9.80 -19.18
N LEU A 650 9.10 9.49 -18.76
CA LEU A 650 8.74 9.03 -17.41
C LEU A 650 8.99 10.07 -16.30
N LYS A 651 9.11 11.35 -16.66
CA LYS A 651 9.31 12.45 -15.72
C LYS A 651 7.99 12.96 -15.15
N ASN A 652 8.01 13.29 -13.86
CA ASN A 652 6.90 13.91 -13.13
C ASN A 652 6.91 15.43 -13.34
N ILE A 653 6.15 15.97 -14.30
CA ILE A 653 6.12 17.39 -14.63
C ILE A 653 5.07 18.12 -13.78
N ARG A 654 5.50 19.05 -12.92
CA ARG A 654 4.58 19.88 -12.12
C ARG A 654 3.77 20.82 -13.02
N LEU A 655 2.48 20.92 -12.71
CA LEU A 655 1.56 21.87 -13.35
C LEU A 655 1.71 23.24 -12.68
N LYS A 656 1.69 24.33 -13.45
CA LYS A 656 1.79 25.71 -12.91
C LYS A 656 0.43 26.40 -13.00
N ASN A 657 -0.09 26.89 -11.88
CA ASN A 657 -1.28 27.73 -11.84
C ASN A 657 -1.28 28.58 -10.54
N ASP A 658 -1.43 29.90 -10.67
CA ASP A 658 -1.42 30.85 -9.54
C ASP A 658 -2.65 30.70 -8.62
N ASN A 659 -3.77 30.17 -9.15
CA ASN A 659 -4.98 29.83 -8.40
C ASN A 659 -5.28 28.32 -8.54
N GLY A 660 -4.29 27.50 -8.18
CA GLY A 660 -4.37 26.06 -8.39
C GLY A 660 -5.45 25.36 -7.56
N ILE A 661 -6.01 24.29 -8.11
CA ILE A 661 -6.94 23.39 -7.42
C ILE A 661 -6.15 22.26 -6.76
N ARG A 662 -6.40 21.99 -5.48
CA ARG A 662 -5.92 20.81 -4.76
C ARG A 662 -7.07 19.83 -4.57
N SER A 663 -7.06 18.71 -5.27
CA SER A 663 -8.25 17.88 -5.42
C SER A 663 -8.80 17.34 -4.12
N GLN A 664 -7.92 16.89 -3.20
CA GLN A 664 -8.40 16.28 -1.95
C GLN A 664 -9.10 17.28 -1.04
N GLU A 665 -8.66 18.54 -1.06
CA GLU A 665 -9.30 19.62 -0.31
C GLU A 665 -10.65 20.00 -0.93
N GLU A 666 -10.72 20.15 -2.25
CA GLU A 666 -11.97 20.49 -2.94
C GLU A 666 -13.00 19.36 -2.87
N ILE A 667 -12.59 18.10 -2.94
CA ILE A 667 -13.47 16.94 -2.69
C ILE A 667 -14.00 16.97 -1.26
N TYR A 668 -13.13 17.27 -0.28
CA TYR A 668 -13.57 17.39 1.11
C TYR A 668 -14.64 18.49 1.27
N LYS A 669 -14.42 19.68 0.66
CA LYS A 669 -15.41 20.77 0.65
C LYS A 669 -16.71 20.35 -0.03
N LEU A 670 -16.64 19.70 -1.19
CA LEU A 670 -17.80 19.22 -1.95
C LEU A 670 -18.68 18.29 -1.08
N LEU A 671 -18.08 17.30 -0.43
CA LEU A 671 -18.80 16.28 0.34
C LEU A 671 -19.29 16.79 1.70
N THR A 672 -18.61 17.78 2.30
CA THR A 672 -19.02 18.35 3.59
C THR A 672 -19.98 19.52 3.51
N ALA A 673 -20.07 20.21 2.36
CA ALA A 673 -20.94 21.37 2.18
C ALA A 673 -22.43 21.07 2.48
N GLY A 674 -22.90 19.86 2.17
CA GLY A 674 -24.26 19.42 2.50
C GLY A 674 -24.51 19.21 4.00
N SER A 675 -23.51 18.71 4.73
CA SER A 675 -23.61 18.43 6.18
C SER A 675 -23.58 19.70 7.05
N LEU A 676 -22.98 20.79 6.54
CA LEU A 676 -22.91 22.08 7.23
C LEU A 676 -24.20 22.90 7.13
N ALA A 677 -24.98 22.73 6.05
CA ALA A 677 -26.24 23.44 5.85
C ALA A 677 -27.41 22.91 6.72
N GLU A 678 -27.33 21.66 7.20
CA GLU A 678 -28.32 21.06 8.11
C GLU A 678 -27.99 21.30 9.61
N LYS A 679 -26.82 21.89 9.91
CA LYS A 679 -26.37 22.20 11.29
C LYS A 679 -26.49 23.70 11.67
N GLN A 680 -27.05 24.52 10.77
CA GLN A 680 -27.55 25.88 11.06
C GLN A 680 -29.07 25.85 11.03
#